data_AF-A0A7C9RL92-F1
#
_entry.id   AF-A0A7C9RL92-F1
#
_cell.length_a   1.000
_cell.length_b   1.000
_cell.length_c   1.000
_cell.angle_alpha   90.00
_cell.angle_beta   90.00
_cell.angle_gamma   90.00
#
_symmetry.space_group_name_H-M   'P 1'
#
loop_
_entity.id
_entity.type
_entity.pdbx_description
1 polymer ?
#
loop_
_entity_poly.entity_id
_entity_poly.type
_entity_poly.pdbx_seq_one_letter_code
_entity_poly.pdbx_strand_id
1 'polypeptide(L)'
;SNTAPANVLRFVGNNKTVLEIGAGPGSISRVMAGSNGCEVTAIERDPKCVELLRTFCKEVFHADLNEPDWPSALNGKKFDAVVIADVLEHLYDPWTTLSQAGDLLNASGSLVVSLPHVGHAAVMACLADNDFEYRDWGLLDRTHIRFFGIKNIQDLFARARLKITEVAFVVVPPEESEFSERWEQTSQSKRDAFESTEYAHVYQVVVRAEPIDRNPDQKGIDLTEQTVGQANKLKYIAFYLPQFHPIPENDAWWGKGFTEWTNATKARPLFDGHYQPHLPSNGFYDLRDRHVQHQQIREAKAHGIDAFCFHYYWFGGRRLLERPVDEFLSDKKADIEFCLCWANENWTRAWDASEREILIEQTYSPKNDIDFIESLLPFFRDRRYLRVDGKPLLVVYRPQQIPDPAATVRRWREFCRGNGIGEIHLVAALTHGNTSFEHFGFDAGVEFPPHNCLVKNYASDLPGIGSTTEAVALKFNDIATQYLSHDYRKRRVYRGLFPSWDNTARRKTNPLIVLDGNPDNYERWLNEASEKTIAERDPNDRLVFINAWNEWAEGCHLEADIKYGNGFLDATYRSKRGRSRPSDGFTSNTRLKSRKKRSGGIENLRLWAHRSLRGYPITFAVTRSVYRALMKPFR
;
A
#
# COMPACT_ATOMS: atom_id res chain seq x y z
N SER A 1 -2.02 17.98 -8.76
CA SER A 1 -0.65 17.45 -8.53
C SER A 1 -0.28 17.76 -7.09
N ASN A 2 0.65 17.02 -6.47
CA ASN A 2 1.15 17.34 -5.12
C ASN A 2 2.45 18.16 -5.22
N THR A 3 2.43 19.25 -5.99
CA THR A 3 3.57 20.18 -6.11
C THR A 3 3.33 21.40 -5.21
N ALA A 4 4.41 22.07 -4.78
CA ALA A 4 4.28 23.26 -3.94
C ALA A 4 3.38 24.35 -4.58
N PRO A 5 3.56 24.75 -5.85
CA PRO A 5 2.68 25.73 -6.50
C PRO A 5 1.20 25.30 -6.52
N ALA A 6 0.92 24.01 -6.74
CA ALA A 6 -0.46 23.51 -6.75
C ALA A 6 -1.10 23.56 -5.36
N ASN A 7 -0.34 23.24 -4.31
CA ASN A 7 -0.80 23.35 -2.93
C ASN A 7 -1.00 24.81 -2.50
N VAL A 8 -0.10 25.72 -2.91
CA VAL A 8 -0.27 27.17 -2.70
C VAL A 8 -1.57 27.66 -3.33
N LEU A 9 -1.80 27.37 -4.62
CA LEU A 9 -3.02 27.77 -5.33
C LEU A 9 -4.28 27.21 -4.67
N ARG A 10 -4.23 25.95 -4.19
CA ARG A 10 -5.34 25.33 -3.45
C ARG A 10 -5.64 26.05 -2.14
N PHE A 11 -4.63 26.41 -1.37
CA PHE A 11 -4.80 27.10 -0.08
C PHE A 11 -5.23 28.56 -0.24
N VAL A 12 -4.83 29.21 -1.34
CA VAL A 12 -5.34 30.54 -1.69
C VAL A 12 -6.82 30.46 -2.05
N GLY A 13 -7.22 29.56 -2.95
CA GLY A 13 -8.60 29.47 -3.44
C GLY A 13 -8.92 30.45 -4.59
N ASN A 14 -10.20 30.79 -4.76
CA ASN A 14 -10.71 31.55 -5.90
C ASN A 14 -11.37 32.87 -5.49
N ASN A 15 -11.42 33.83 -6.42
CA ASN A 15 -12.13 35.11 -6.30
C ASN A 15 -11.73 35.93 -5.06
N LYS A 16 -10.43 36.03 -4.79
CA LYS A 16 -9.87 36.73 -3.64
C LYS A 16 -9.05 37.95 -4.04
N THR A 17 -8.93 38.91 -3.13
CA THR A 17 -7.85 39.91 -3.18
C THR A 17 -6.58 39.29 -2.62
N VAL A 18 -5.53 39.20 -3.44
CA VAL A 18 -4.31 38.45 -3.09
C VAL A 18 -3.10 39.35 -3.21
N LEU A 19 -2.26 39.36 -2.18
CA LEU A 19 -0.89 39.86 -2.27
C LEU A 19 0.07 38.70 -2.48
N GLU A 20 0.89 38.74 -3.52
CA GLU A 20 2.03 37.82 -3.68
C GLU A 20 3.34 38.56 -3.44
N ILE A 21 4.08 38.11 -2.44
CA ILE A 21 5.37 38.69 -2.04
C ILE A 21 6.47 37.84 -2.68
N GLY A 22 7.37 38.47 -3.45
CA GLY A 22 8.43 37.78 -4.20
C GLY A 22 7.88 36.95 -5.36
N ALA A 23 7.05 37.56 -6.21
CA ALA A 23 6.30 36.85 -7.24
C ALA A 23 7.18 36.29 -8.39
N GLY A 24 8.43 36.73 -8.51
CA GLY A 24 9.36 36.34 -9.58
C GLY A 24 8.72 36.53 -10.95
N PRO A 25 8.85 35.57 -11.90
CA PRO A 25 8.26 35.68 -13.23
C PRO A 25 6.71 35.51 -13.25
N GLY A 26 6.07 35.33 -12.09
CA GLY A 26 4.61 35.31 -11.95
C GLY A 26 3.95 33.99 -12.37
N SER A 27 4.60 32.86 -12.12
CA SER A 27 4.04 31.53 -12.44
C SER A 27 2.77 31.23 -11.64
N ILE A 28 2.74 31.56 -10.34
CA ILE A 28 1.56 31.43 -9.47
C ILE A 28 0.61 32.60 -9.72
N SER A 29 1.12 33.84 -9.78
CA SER A 29 0.34 35.06 -10.07
C SER A 29 -0.57 34.92 -11.29
N ARG A 30 -0.05 34.37 -12.39
CA ARG A 30 -0.79 34.23 -13.65
C ARG A 30 -1.99 33.29 -13.51
N VAL A 31 -1.82 32.19 -12.77
CA VAL A 31 -2.91 31.24 -12.53
C VAL A 31 -3.94 31.84 -11.58
N MET A 32 -3.49 32.54 -10.54
CA MET A 32 -4.38 33.23 -9.60
C MET A 32 -5.23 34.29 -10.31
N ALA A 33 -4.62 35.15 -11.13
CA ALA A 33 -5.31 36.22 -11.85
C ALA A 33 -6.22 35.69 -12.98
N GLY A 34 -5.76 34.66 -13.71
CA GLY A 34 -6.49 34.11 -14.85
C GLY A 34 -7.55 33.07 -14.45
N SER A 35 -7.10 31.91 -13.97
CA SER A 35 -7.97 30.75 -13.76
C SER A 35 -8.74 30.77 -12.45
N ASN A 36 -8.17 31.38 -11.39
CA ASN A 36 -8.83 31.44 -10.08
C ASN A 36 -9.67 32.72 -9.88
N GLY A 37 -9.61 33.68 -10.82
CA GLY A 37 -10.37 34.93 -10.75
C GLY A 37 -9.96 35.86 -9.61
N CYS A 38 -8.73 35.74 -9.11
CA CYS A 38 -8.23 36.59 -8.02
C CYS A 38 -7.74 37.95 -8.52
N GLU A 39 -7.91 38.99 -7.72
CA GLU A 39 -7.27 40.28 -7.93
C GLU A 39 -5.88 40.27 -7.30
N VAL A 40 -4.84 40.10 -8.11
CA VAL A 40 -3.46 39.91 -7.63
C VAL A 40 -2.70 41.24 -7.60
N THR A 41 -2.24 41.61 -6.42
CA THR A 41 -1.19 42.61 -6.19
C THR A 41 0.13 41.87 -5.97
N ALA A 42 1.22 42.30 -6.61
CA ALA A 42 2.53 41.66 -6.46
C ALA A 42 3.59 42.63 -5.92
N ILE A 43 4.52 42.09 -5.12
CA ILE A 43 5.79 42.75 -4.76
C ILE A 43 6.93 41.94 -5.37
N GLU A 44 7.83 42.61 -6.08
CA GLU A 44 8.98 41.96 -6.72
C GLU A 44 10.18 42.93 -6.79
N ARG A 45 11.40 42.40 -6.61
CA ARG A 45 12.64 43.17 -6.61
C ARG A 45 13.29 43.23 -7.98
N ASP A 46 13.18 42.20 -8.81
CA ASP A 46 13.75 42.22 -10.16
C ASP A 46 12.91 43.09 -11.11
N PRO A 47 13.46 44.20 -11.65
CA PRO A 47 12.75 45.06 -12.59
C PRO A 47 12.18 44.32 -13.80
N LYS A 48 12.85 43.28 -14.30
CA LYS A 48 12.37 42.49 -15.45
C LYS A 48 11.11 41.69 -15.09
N CYS A 49 11.11 41.10 -13.89
CA CYS A 49 9.94 40.39 -13.37
C CYS A 49 8.78 41.36 -13.10
N VAL A 50 9.06 42.55 -12.57
CA VAL A 50 8.06 43.62 -12.38
C VAL A 50 7.38 44.01 -13.69
N GLU A 51 8.13 44.17 -14.79
CA GLU A 51 7.55 44.46 -16.11
C GLU A 51 6.63 43.34 -16.59
N LEU A 52 7.03 42.08 -16.40
CA LEU A 52 6.22 40.93 -16.78
C LEU A 52 4.93 40.83 -15.95
N LEU A 53 5.03 40.99 -14.63
CA LEU A 53 3.88 40.92 -13.71
C LEU A 53 2.81 41.96 -14.05
N ARG A 54 3.20 43.16 -14.50
CA ARG A 54 2.26 44.23 -14.89
C ARG A 54 1.34 43.83 -16.05
N THR A 55 1.67 42.77 -16.79
CA THR A 55 0.83 42.30 -17.91
C THR A 55 -0.40 41.51 -17.46
N PHE A 56 -0.45 41.03 -16.20
CA PHE A 56 -1.58 40.23 -15.69
C PHE A 56 -1.93 40.45 -14.22
N CYS A 57 -1.08 41.10 -13.41
CA CYS A 57 -1.41 41.52 -12.05
C CYS A 57 -2.15 42.87 -12.06
N LYS A 58 -3.06 43.07 -11.10
CA LYS A 58 -3.80 44.32 -10.93
C LYS A 58 -2.86 45.47 -10.57
N GLU A 59 -1.91 45.22 -9.68
CA GLU A 59 -0.89 46.18 -9.25
C GLU A 59 0.44 45.46 -8.99
N VAL A 60 1.56 46.14 -9.25
CA VAL A 60 2.91 45.59 -9.02
C VAL A 60 3.79 46.67 -8.41
N PHE A 61 4.38 46.35 -7.26
CA PHE A 61 5.29 47.22 -6.52
C PHE A 61 6.72 46.69 -6.62
N HIS A 62 7.65 47.58 -6.95
CA HIS A 62 9.08 47.29 -6.95
C HIS A 62 9.64 47.61 -5.56
N ALA A 63 9.98 46.57 -4.79
CA ALA A 63 10.51 46.73 -3.43
C ALA A 63 11.48 45.59 -3.06
N ASP A 64 12.47 45.90 -2.21
CA ASP A 64 13.37 44.92 -1.60
C ASP A 64 12.85 44.58 -0.20
N LEU A 65 12.58 43.30 0.05
CA LEU A 65 12.01 42.82 1.31
C LEU A 65 13.01 42.85 2.48
N ASN A 66 14.31 43.06 2.20
CA ASN A 66 15.30 43.29 3.25
C ASN A 66 15.30 44.73 3.76
N GLU A 67 14.58 45.66 3.10
CA GLU A 67 14.36 47.00 3.60
C GLU A 67 13.22 46.98 4.64
N PRO A 68 13.42 47.55 5.84
CA PRO A 68 12.49 47.39 6.96
C PRO A 68 11.08 47.97 6.71
N ASP A 69 10.96 48.94 5.80
CA ASP A 69 9.71 49.65 5.49
C ASP A 69 9.07 49.20 4.16
N TRP A 70 9.43 48.03 3.61
CA TRP A 70 8.79 47.53 2.38
C TRP A 70 7.23 47.52 2.42
N PRO A 71 6.54 47.31 3.56
CA PRO A 71 5.07 47.32 3.58
C PRO A 71 4.46 48.71 3.28
N SER A 72 5.21 49.81 3.46
CA SER A 72 4.69 51.16 3.22
C SER A 72 4.31 51.38 1.75
N ALA A 73 4.94 50.67 0.82
CA ALA A 73 4.60 50.66 -0.60
C ALA A 73 3.13 50.26 -0.87
N LEU A 74 2.52 49.47 0.03
CA LEU A 74 1.14 49.00 -0.11
C LEU A 74 0.09 49.98 0.41
N ASN A 75 0.49 51.13 0.97
CA ASN A 75 -0.41 52.18 1.46
C ASN A 75 -1.53 51.67 2.39
N GLY A 76 -1.20 50.72 3.28
CA GLY A 76 -2.13 50.18 4.28
C GLY A 76 -3.21 49.23 3.75
N LYS A 77 -3.11 48.78 2.49
CA LYS A 77 -4.02 47.76 1.93
C LYS A 77 -4.03 46.48 2.75
N LYS A 78 -5.18 45.81 2.74
CA LYS A 78 -5.40 44.51 3.38
C LYS A 78 -5.93 43.50 2.36
N PHE A 79 -5.58 42.22 2.54
CA PHE A 79 -5.84 41.18 1.55
C PHE A 79 -6.57 39.97 2.17
N ASP A 80 -7.34 39.27 1.34
CA ASP A 80 -7.97 37.99 1.70
C ASP A 80 -6.94 36.86 1.76
N ALA A 81 -5.86 36.97 0.99
CA ALA A 81 -4.71 36.09 1.10
C ALA A 81 -3.40 36.84 0.86
N VAL A 82 -2.38 36.50 1.63
CA VAL A 82 -1.00 36.92 1.37
C VAL A 82 -0.19 35.64 1.08
N VAL A 83 0.54 35.61 -0.03
CA VAL A 83 1.31 34.47 -0.51
C VAL A 83 2.79 34.80 -0.42
N ILE A 84 3.56 33.89 0.19
CA ILE A 84 5.03 33.94 0.26
C ILE A 84 5.54 32.56 -0.15
N ALA A 85 5.83 32.36 -1.43
CA ALA A 85 6.23 31.06 -1.96
C ALA A 85 7.71 31.09 -2.34
N ASP A 86 8.55 30.38 -1.58
CA ASP A 86 9.99 30.23 -1.84
C ASP A 86 10.74 31.57 -1.83
N VAL A 87 10.58 32.32 -0.73
CA VAL A 87 11.13 33.68 -0.54
C VAL A 87 11.87 33.83 0.78
N LEU A 88 11.30 33.34 1.88
CA LEU A 88 11.80 33.60 3.24
C LEU A 88 13.22 33.03 3.46
N GLU A 89 13.59 31.99 2.73
CA GLU A 89 14.90 31.37 2.71
C GLU A 89 16.00 32.26 2.10
N HIS A 90 15.61 33.29 1.34
CA HIS A 90 16.50 34.27 0.73
C HIS A 90 16.63 35.58 1.54
N LEU A 91 15.93 35.70 2.68
CA LEU A 91 15.88 36.94 3.47
C LEU A 91 16.83 36.92 4.67
N TYR A 92 17.40 38.09 4.99
CA TYR A 92 18.21 38.23 6.21
C TYR A 92 17.35 38.17 7.48
N ASP A 93 16.14 38.73 7.46
CA ASP A 93 15.21 38.71 8.59
C ASP A 93 13.81 38.22 8.18
N PRO A 94 13.66 36.91 7.91
CA PRO A 94 12.35 36.35 7.54
C PRO A 94 11.31 36.44 8.67
N TRP A 95 11.74 36.60 9.92
CA TRP A 95 10.83 36.70 11.06
C TRP A 95 10.04 38.01 11.02
N THR A 96 10.74 39.13 10.82
CA THR A 96 10.10 40.44 10.69
C THR A 96 9.22 40.51 9.44
N THR A 97 9.72 40.03 8.29
CA THR A 97 8.92 39.99 7.05
C THR A 97 7.64 39.18 7.23
N LEU A 98 7.71 38.00 7.88
CA LEU A 98 6.54 37.16 8.11
C LEU A 98 5.51 37.84 9.04
N SER A 99 5.98 38.50 10.10
CA SER A 99 5.12 39.28 11.01
C SER A 99 4.41 40.42 10.26
N GLN A 100 5.17 41.21 9.49
CA GLN A 100 4.62 42.31 8.68
C GLN A 100 3.62 41.80 7.62
N ALA A 101 3.87 40.64 7.03
CA ALA A 101 2.93 40.01 6.10
C ALA A 101 1.61 39.60 6.79
N GLY A 102 1.68 39.13 8.04
CA GLY A 102 0.51 38.87 8.87
C GLY A 102 -0.33 40.12 9.12
N ASP A 103 0.31 41.28 9.31
CA ASP A 103 -0.38 42.55 9.49
C ASP A 103 -1.14 42.99 8.23
N LEU A 104 -0.78 42.52 7.04
CA LEU A 104 -1.45 42.85 5.77
C LEU A 104 -2.74 42.04 5.53
N LEU A 105 -3.10 41.13 6.43
CA LEU A 105 -4.33 40.35 6.33
C LEU A 105 -5.55 41.18 6.70
N ASN A 106 -6.66 41.00 5.98
CA ASN A 106 -7.96 41.48 6.44
C ASN A 106 -8.53 40.57 7.54
N ALA A 107 -9.71 40.91 8.07
CA ALA A 107 -10.33 40.21 9.20
C ALA A 107 -10.58 38.70 8.98
N SER A 108 -10.72 38.26 7.73
CA SER A 108 -10.90 36.85 7.34
C SER A 108 -9.71 36.26 6.57
N GLY A 109 -8.67 37.06 6.34
CA GLY A 109 -7.60 36.72 5.42
C GLY A 109 -6.59 35.75 6.00
N SER A 110 -5.95 34.95 5.17
CA SER A 110 -4.93 33.99 5.63
C SER A 110 -3.62 34.14 4.88
N LEU A 111 -2.52 33.83 5.56
CA LEU A 111 -1.22 33.71 4.94
C LEU A 111 -1.06 32.32 4.33
N VAL A 112 -0.47 32.22 3.14
CA VAL A 112 -0.07 30.96 2.51
C VAL A 112 1.42 31.02 2.23
N VAL A 113 2.19 30.13 2.84
CA VAL A 113 3.66 30.13 2.75
C VAL A 113 4.15 28.80 2.24
N SER A 114 5.15 28.83 1.37
CA SER A 114 5.93 27.65 1.03
C SER A 114 7.39 27.83 1.46
N LEU A 115 7.95 26.79 2.09
CA LEU A 115 9.31 26.80 2.62
C LEU A 115 10.04 25.48 2.33
N PRO A 116 11.26 25.52 1.78
CA PRO A 116 12.09 24.33 1.60
C PRO A 116 12.50 23.75 2.96
N HIS A 117 12.61 22.42 3.02
CA HIS A 117 12.96 21.68 4.23
C HIS A 117 14.35 21.04 4.11
N VAL A 118 15.30 21.52 4.91
CA VAL A 118 16.71 21.07 4.83
C VAL A 118 16.94 19.68 5.44
N GLY A 119 16.00 19.15 6.22
CA GLY A 119 16.09 17.82 6.84
C GLY A 119 15.84 16.66 5.88
N HIS A 120 15.85 16.91 4.57
CA HIS A 120 15.70 15.90 3.53
C HIS A 120 16.89 14.93 3.50
N ALA A 121 16.66 13.63 3.27
CA ALA A 121 17.66 12.58 3.34
C ALA A 121 18.81 12.77 2.34
N ALA A 122 18.52 13.30 1.15
CA ALA A 122 19.57 13.59 0.19
C ALA A 122 20.50 14.73 0.66
N VAL A 123 19.97 15.74 1.36
CA VAL A 123 20.80 16.80 1.96
C VAL A 123 21.63 16.24 3.11
N MET A 124 21.06 15.34 3.92
CA MET A 124 21.81 14.62 4.95
C MET A 124 22.95 13.78 4.36
N ALA A 125 22.75 13.18 3.19
CA ALA A 125 23.81 12.46 2.46
C ALA A 125 24.93 13.41 2.02
N CYS A 126 24.60 14.56 1.43
CA CYS A 126 25.57 15.60 1.08
C CYS A 126 26.41 16.02 2.31
N LEU A 127 25.75 16.30 3.44
CA LEU A 127 26.42 16.66 4.70
C LEU A 127 27.33 15.54 5.22
N ALA A 128 26.87 14.29 5.19
CA ALA A 128 27.62 13.14 5.67
C ALA A 128 28.79 12.74 4.78
N ASP A 129 28.87 13.29 3.58
CA ASP A 129 29.97 13.11 2.63
C ASP A 129 30.91 14.34 2.58
N ASN A 130 30.60 15.39 3.34
CA ASN A 130 31.31 16.66 3.36
C ASN A 130 31.29 17.42 2.01
N ASP A 131 30.28 17.16 1.18
CA ASP A 131 30.10 17.81 -0.13
C ASP A 131 28.69 18.36 -0.24
N PHE A 132 28.55 19.67 0.02
CA PHE A 132 27.28 20.36 -0.08
C PHE A 132 27.10 20.84 -1.51
N GLU A 133 26.39 20.05 -2.31
CA GLU A 133 26.17 20.27 -3.74
C GLU A 133 25.27 21.49 -4.02
N TYR A 134 25.84 22.70 -3.91
CA TYR A 134 25.14 23.93 -4.23
C TYR A 134 24.73 23.98 -5.71
N ARG A 135 23.50 24.40 -5.98
CA ARG A 135 22.90 24.43 -7.33
C ARG A 135 22.28 25.80 -7.63
N ASP A 136 21.81 25.96 -8.86
CA ASP A 136 21.07 27.15 -9.32
C ASP A 136 19.57 27.08 -8.97
N TRP A 137 19.12 25.96 -8.39
CA TRP A 137 17.76 25.71 -7.93
C TRP A 137 17.78 24.52 -6.95
N GLY A 138 16.69 24.35 -6.19
CA GLY A 138 16.47 23.19 -5.32
C GLY A 138 16.74 23.47 -3.85
N LEU A 139 16.86 22.43 -3.03
CA LEU A 139 17.02 22.60 -1.56
C LEU A 139 18.32 23.32 -1.20
N LEU A 140 19.37 23.10 -2.01
CA LEU A 140 20.69 23.71 -1.87
C LEU A 140 20.95 24.76 -2.97
N ASP A 141 19.92 25.54 -3.31
CA ASP A 141 20.11 26.74 -4.13
C ASP A 141 21.16 27.65 -3.47
N ARG A 142 22.15 28.08 -4.26
CA ARG A 142 23.25 28.95 -3.81
C ARG A 142 22.79 30.32 -3.28
N THR A 143 21.55 30.71 -3.55
CA THR A 143 20.94 31.95 -3.08
C THR A 143 20.19 31.78 -1.76
N HIS A 144 20.02 30.55 -1.25
CA HIS A 144 19.48 30.31 0.09
C HIS A 144 20.49 30.74 1.15
N ILE A 145 20.07 31.65 2.02
CA ILE A 145 20.87 32.10 3.18
C ILE A 145 20.26 31.64 4.51
N ARG A 146 19.06 31.05 4.47
CA ARG A 146 18.39 30.41 5.61
C ARG A 146 17.96 28.99 5.24
N PHE A 147 18.09 28.09 6.20
CA PHE A 147 17.70 26.68 6.06
C PHE A 147 16.77 26.32 7.22
N PHE A 148 15.64 25.69 6.92
CA PHE A 148 14.61 25.40 7.92
C PHE A 148 14.39 23.89 8.08
N GLY A 149 14.49 23.41 9.33
CA GLY A 149 13.89 22.14 9.74
C GLY A 149 12.44 22.32 10.16
N ILE A 150 11.65 21.25 10.30
CA ILE A 150 10.23 21.31 10.70
C ILE A 150 10.01 22.14 11.99
N LYS A 151 10.88 21.97 13.00
CA LYS A 151 10.82 22.76 14.24
C LYS A 151 11.07 24.25 14.01
N ASN A 152 11.97 24.60 13.10
CA ASN A 152 12.26 26.00 12.77
C ASN A 152 11.12 26.64 12.00
N ILE A 153 10.46 25.88 11.10
CA ILE A 153 9.24 26.35 10.43
C ILE A 153 8.15 26.61 11.47
N GLN A 154 7.89 25.68 12.39
CA GLN A 154 6.90 25.86 13.46
C GLN A 154 7.18 27.11 14.31
N ASP A 155 8.44 27.30 14.74
CA ASP A 155 8.88 28.46 15.54
C ASP A 155 8.75 29.78 14.76
N LEU A 156 9.01 29.77 13.46
CA LEU A 156 8.87 30.95 12.59
C LEU A 156 7.43 31.50 12.63
N PHE A 157 6.41 30.64 12.53
CA PHE A 157 5.00 31.05 12.64
C PHE A 157 4.62 31.48 14.05
N ALA A 158 5.08 30.74 15.06
CA ALA A 158 4.79 31.08 16.46
C ALA A 158 5.30 32.48 16.83
N ARG A 159 6.52 32.83 16.41
CA ARG A 159 7.11 34.16 16.65
C ARG A 159 6.39 35.28 15.91
N ALA A 160 5.88 35.01 14.72
CA ALA A 160 5.03 35.94 13.96
C ALA A 160 3.61 36.07 14.53
N ARG A 161 3.30 35.43 15.68
CA ARG A 161 1.95 35.36 16.27
C ARG A 161 0.91 34.81 15.29
N LEU A 162 1.31 33.82 14.49
CA LEU A 162 0.45 33.12 13.54
C LEU A 162 0.26 31.67 14.00
N LYS A 163 -0.98 31.17 13.88
CA LYS A 163 -1.29 29.76 14.04
C LYS A 163 -1.50 29.12 12.68
N ILE A 164 -0.93 27.93 12.50
CA ILE A 164 -1.09 27.13 11.27
C ILE A 164 -2.47 26.46 11.31
N THR A 165 -3.24 26.57 10.24
CA THR A 165 -4.60 26.02 10.13
C THR A 165 -4.71 24.92 9.08
N GLU A 166 -3.85 24.91 8.07
CA GLU A 166 -3.71 23.83 7.11
C GLU A 166 -2.23 23.61 6.76
N VAL A 167 -1.85 22.37 6.47
CA VAL A 167 -0.50 22.00 6.04
C VAL A 167 -0.56 21.00 4.90
N ALA A 168 0.37 21.13 3.96
CA ALA A 168 0.66 20.13 2.94
C ALA A 168 2.17 19.90 2.87
N PHE A 169 2.58 18.64 2.91
CA PHE A 169 3.98 18.25 2.75
C PHE A 169 4.21 17.79 1.31
N VAL A 170 5.16 18.43 0.63
CA VAL A 170 5.64 18.02 -0.68
C VAL A 170 6.72 16.96 -0.46
N VAL A 171 6.40 15.73 -0.87
CA VAL A 171 7.25 14.56 -0.65
C VAL A 171 7.95 14.21 -1.96
N VAL A 172 9.28 14.22 -1.94
CA VAL A 172 10.15 13.84 -3.06
C VAL A 172 11.15 12.82 -2.52
N PRO A 173 11.18 11.58 -3.01
CA PRO A 173 12.23 10.63 -2.63
C PRO A 173 13.62 11.13 -3.05
N PRO A 174 14.69 10.81 -2.30
CA PRO A 174 16.06 11.17 -2.68
C PRO A 174 16.44 10.81 -4.12
N GLU A 175 15.96 9.67 -4.63
CA GLU A 175 16.20 9.18 -6.00
C GLU A 175 15.51 10.03 -7.08
N GLU A 176 14.46 10.75 -6.71
CA GLU A 176 13.69 11.63 -7.61
C GLU A 176 14.08 13.11 -7.42
N SER A 177 15.02 13.40 -6.51
CA SER A 177 15.52 14.76 -6.27
C SER A 177 16.70 15.10 -7.16
N GLU A 178 17.09 16.37 -7.16
CA GLU A 178 18.29 16.88 -7.82
C GLU A 178 19.59 16.23 -7.34
N PHE A 179 19.55 15.54 -6.19
CA PHE A 179 20.69 14.87 -5.57
C PHE A 179 20.71 13.35 -5.82
N SER A 180 19.93 12.84 -6.77
CA SER A 180 19.80 11.39 -7.03
C SER A 180 21.15 10.69 -7.22
N GLU A 181 22.08 11.28 -7.97
CA GLU A 181 23.43 10.74 -8.18
C GLU A 181 24.23 10.64 -6.87
N ARG A 182 24.20 11.68 -6.02
CA ARG A 182 24.83 11.64 -4.69
C ARG A 182 24.22 10.59 -3.80
N TRP A 183 22.90 10.49 -3.83
CA TRP A 183 22.17 9.50 -3.08
C TRP A 183 22.59 8.09 -3.51
N GLU A 184 22.67 7.82 -4.81
CA GLU A 184 23.13 6.56 -5.40
C GLU A 184 24.58 6.18 -5.06
N GLN A 185 25.43 7.15 -4.72
CA GLN A 185 26.80 6.90 -4.27
C GLN A 185 26.88 6.69 -2.75
N THR A 186 25.87 7.11 -1.99
CA THR A 186 25.83 6.98 -0.53
C THR A 186 25.71 5.51 -0.13
N SER A 187 26.51 5.05 0.83
CA SER A 187 26.45 3.65 1.31
C SER A 187 25.07 3.29 1.85
N GLN A 188 24.60 2.05 1.63
CA GLN A 188 23.29 1.58 2.08
C GLN A 188 23.02 1.85 3.57
N SER A 189 23.99 1.59 4.46
CA SER A 189 23.81 1.82 5.89
C SER A 189 23.55 3.29 6.26
N LYS A 190 24.12 4.22 5.49
CA LYS A 190 23.85 5.67 5.65
C LYS A 190 22.47 6.01 5.11
N ARG A 191 22.07 5.47 3.95
CA ARG A 191 20.72 5.65 3.40
C ARG A 191 19.66 5.21 4.38
N ASP A 192 19.78 3.97 4.89
CA ASP A 192 18.86 3.40 5.88
C ASP A 192 18.73 4.31 7.11
N ALA A 193 19.85 4.88 7.58
CA ALA A 193 19.85 5.79 8.72
C ALA A 193 19.14 7.11 8.40
N PHE A 194 19.39 7.73 7.25
CA PHE A 194 18.78 9.00 6.86
C PHE A 194 17.28 8.85 6.54
N GLU A 195 16.90 7.77 5.86
CA GLU A 195 15.50 7.42 5.56
C GLU A 195 14.70 7.08 6.82
N SER A 196 15.36 6.66 7.90
CA SER A 196 14.68 6.37 9.17
C SER A 196 14.10 7.60 9.88
N THR A 197 14.51 8.81 9.46
CA THR A 197 14.03 10.06 10.05
C THR A 197 12.61 10.40 9.58
N GLU A 198 11.82 11.04 10.45
CA GLU A 198 10.38 11.26 10.24
C GLU A 198 10.05 12.06 8.97
N TYR A 199 10.91 13.01 8.62
CA TYR A 199 10.72 13.94 7.51
C TYR A 199 11.72 13.72 6.37
N ALA A 200 12.31 12.54 6.29
CA ALA A 200 13.39 12.19 5.36
C ALA A 200 13.07 12.57 3.90
N HIS A 201 11.82 12.43 3.48
CA HIS A 201 11.40 12.68 2.09
C HIS A 201 10.62 13.99 1.94
N VAL A 202 10.49 14.78 3.01
CA VAL A 202 9.85 16.09 2.95
C VAL A 202 10.82 17.04 2.28
N TYR A 203 10.48 17.40 1.05
CA TYR A 203 11.21 18.36 0.25
C TYR A 203 10.83 19.79 0.67
N GLN A 204 9.53 20.04 0.82
CA GLN A 204 9.00 21.38 1.05
C GLN A 204 7.69 21.33 1.84
N VAL A 205 7.45 22.34 2.66
CA VAL A 205 6.22 22.46 3.46
C VAL A 205 5.43 23.65 2.94
N VAL A 206 4.15 23.44 2.65
CA VAL A 206 3.20 24.49 2.33
C VAL A 206 2.23 24.61 3.50
N VAL A 207 2.06 25.81 4.03
CA VAL A 207 1.18 26.07 5.17
C VAL A 207 0.21 27.19 4.87
N ARG A 208 -0.99 27.07 5.43
CA ARG A 208 -1.93 28.18 5.59
C ARG A 208 -1.96 28.56 7.06
N ALA A 209 -1.85 29.85 7.35
CA ALA A 209 -1.82 30.37 8.70
C ALA A 209 -2.71 31.61 8.85
N GLU A 210 -3.13 31.88 10.08
CA GLU A 210 -3.90 33.07 10.45
C GLU A 210 -3.40 33.64 11.79
N PRO A 211 -3.72 34.90 12.13
CA PRO A 211 -3.36 35.48 13.43
C PRO A 211 -3.82 34.61 14.60
N ILE A 212 -2.95 34.40 15.58
CA ILE A 212 -3.18 33.48 16.70
C ILE A 212 -4.41 33.86 17.54
N ASP A 213 -4.69 35.16 17.63
CA ASP A 213 -5.81 35.71 18.41
C ASP A 213 -7.17 35.52 17.69
N ARG A 214 -7.17 35.09 16.42
CA ARG A 214 -8.38 34.77 15.65
C ARG A 214 -8.88 33.38 16.04
N ASN A 215 -10.19 33.23 16.27
CA ASN A 215 -10.83 31.96 16.66
C ASN A 215 -10.06 31.24 17.79
N PRO A 216 -9.99 31.83 19.00
CA PRO A 216 -9.14 31.34 20.08
C PRO A 216 -9.44 29.89 20.51
N ASP A 217 -10.67 29.42 20.30
CA ASP A 217 -11.08 28.04 20.60
C ASP A 217 -10.50 27.01 19.60
N GLN A 218 -10.04 27.45 18.42
CA GLN A 218 -9.44 26.59 17.41
C GLN A 218 -7.93 26.51 17.59
N LYS A 219 -7.45 25.37 18.12
CA LYS A 219 -6.01 25.07 18.23
C LYS A 219 -5.36 25.00 16.84
N GLY A 220 -4.19 25.60 16.70
CA GLY A 220 -3.37 25.48 15.50
C GLY A 220 -2.77 24.08 15.34
N ILE A 221 -2.42 23.73 14.11
CA ILE A 221 -1.66 22.52 13.77
C ILE A 221 -0.22 22.68 14.27
N ASP A 222 0.26 21.68 15.01
CA ASP A 222 1.67 21.54 15.34
C ASP A 222 2.35 20.67 14.29
N LEU A 223 3.26 21.26 13.52
CA LEU A 223 4.00 20.56 12.45
C LEU A 223 4.83 19.39 12.99
N THR A 224 5.29 19.46 14.24
CA THR A 224 6.13 18.43 14.87
C THR A 224 5.34 17.22 15.36
N GLU A 225 4.02 17.37 15.48
CA GLU A 225 3.09 16.27 15.79
C GLU A 225 2.49 15.66 14.50
N GLN A 226 2.79 16.25 13.33
CA GLN A 226 2.26 15.73 12.07
C GLN A 226 3.07 14.52 11.63
N THR A 227 2.37 13.40 11.50
CA THR A 227 2.86 12.27 10.73
C THR A 227 2.81 12.66 9.26
N VAL A 228 3.91 13.21 8.77
CA VAL A 228 4.12 13.23 7.33
C VAL A 228 4.22 11.77 6.93
N GLY A 229 3.79 11.44 5.71
CA GLY A 229 4.30 10.24 5.13
C GLY A 229 5.83 10.31 5.24
N GLN A 230 6.40 9.64 6.24
CA GLN A 230 7.59 8.82 6.06
C GLN A 230 7.46 8.18 4.67
N ALA A 231 8.54 7.69 4.06
CA ALA A 231 8.33 6.54 3.19
C ALA A 231 7.36 5.61 3.94
N ASN A 232 6.09 5.54 3.51
CA ASN A 232 5.05 5.03 4.38
C ASN A 232 5.49 3.61 4.65
N LYS A 233 5.86 3.28 5.90
CA LYS A 233 6.45 1.97 6.23
C LYS A 233 5.48 0.83 5.96
N LEU A 234 4.28 1.14 5.48
CA LEU A 234 3.42 0.25 4.72
C LEU A 234 4.24 -0.57 3.72
N LYS A 235 4.37 -1.86 4.00
CA LYS A 235 4.96 -2.84 3.10
C LYS A 235 3.87 -3.65 2.40
N TYR A 236 4.01 -3.79 1.08
CA TYR A 236 3.25 -4.71 0.26
C TYR A 236 4.02 -6.02 0.13
N ILE A 237 3.37 -7.11 0.55
CA ILE A 237 3.96 -8.45 0.59
C ILE A 237 3.19 -9.33 -0.38
N ALA A 238 3.81 -9.74 -1.49
CA ALA A 238 3.16 -10.60 -2.46
C ALA A 238 3.41 -12.08 -2.15
N PHE A 239 2.36 -12.90 -2.06
CA PHE A 239 2.50 -14.35 -2.02
C PHE A 239 3.15 -14.85 -3.31
N TYR A 240 4.05 -15.83 -3.20
CA TYR A 240 4.90 -16.27 -4.31
C TYR A 240 4.87 -17.79 -4.43
N LEU A 241 4.40 -18.27 -5.58
CA LEU A 241 4.28 -19.69 -5.90
C LEU A 241 5.56 -20.22 -6.57
N PRO A 242 6.21 -21.26 -6.02
CA PRO A 242 7.44 -21.82 -6.59
C PRO A 242 7.20 -22.79 -7.77
N GLN A 243 5.95 -23.14 -8.10
CA GLN A 243 5.59 -24.26 -9.00
C GLN A 243 5.71 -23.95 -10.52
N PHE A 244 6.82 -23.36 -10.95
CA PHE A 244 7.13 -23.12 -12.37
C PHE A 244 8.40 -23.84 -12.79
N HIS A 245 8.58 -25.07 -12.32
CA HIS A 245 9.65 -25.98 -12.70
C HIS A 245 9.21 -27.43 -12.45
N PRO A 246 9.69 -28.40 -13.26
CA PRO A 246 9.35 -29.80 -13.05
C PRO A 246 10.10 -30.36 -11.84
N ILE A 247 9.43 -31.24 -11.10
CA ILE A 247 10.02 -32.06 -10.03
C ILE A 247 9.65 -33.53 -10.26
N PRO A 248 10.47 -34.49 -9.81
CA PRO A 248 10.22 -35.92 -10.03
C PRO A 248 8.84 -36.39 -9.58
N GLU A 249 8.36 -35.86 -8.45
CA GLU A 249 7.06 -36.19 -7.88
C GLU A 249 5.91 -35.77 -8.79
N ASN A 250 5.92 -34.51 -9.25
CA ASN A 250 4.90 -34.00 -10.16
C ASN A 250 4.96 -34.70 -11.51
N ASP A 251 6.15 -35.03 -12.01
CA ASP A 251 6.30 -35.80 -13.25
C ASP A 251 5.67 -37.20 -13.12
N ALA A 252 5.83 -37.85 -11.96
CA ALA A 252 5.23 -39.14 -11.68
C ALA A 252 3.70 -39.07 -11.52
N TRP A 253 3.16 -37.99 -10.97
CA TRP A 253 1.73 -37.85 -10.69
C TRP A 253 0.92 -37.27 -11.83
N TRP A 254 1.49 -36.32 -12.58
CA TRP A 254 0.79 -35.48 -13.56
C TRP A 254 1.32 -35.60 -14.99
N GLY A 255 2.42 -36.33 -15.16
CA GLY A 255 3.08 -36.55 -16.44
C GLY A 255 4.38 -35.74 -16.58
N LYS A 256 5.30 -36.27 -17.40
CA LYS A 256 6.65 -35.72 -17.59
C LYS A 256 6.62 -34.24 -17.98
N GLY A 257 7.41 -33.43 -17.28
CA GLY A 257 7.54 -32.00 -17.51
C GLY A 257 6.42 -31.16 -16.91
N PHE A 258 5.66 -31.69 -15.94
CA PHE A 258 4.54 -30.96 -15.36
C PHE A 258 5.02 -29.71 -14.62
N THR A 259 4.38 -28.59 -14.96
CA THR A 259 4.51 -27.30 -14.28
C THR A 259 3.16 -26.63 -14.27
N GLU A 260 3.03 -25.53 -13.52
CA GLU A 260 1.77 -24.81 -13.47
C GLU A 260 1.31 -24.23 -14.82
N TRP A 261 2.25 -23.99 -15.75
CA TRP A 261 1.95 -23.66 -17.14
C TRP A 261 1.09 -24.71 -17.85
N THR A 262 1.19 -25.98 -17.43
CA THR A 262 0.39 -27.08 -18.00
C THR A 262 -1.10 -26.86 -17.74
N ASN A 263 -1.48 -26.35 -16.57
CA ASN A 263 -2.86 -26.06 -16.22
C ASN A 263 -3.31 -24.74 -16.86
N ALA A 264 -2.53 -23.67 -16.69
CA ALA A 264 -2.87 -22.34 -17.19
C ALA A 264 -3.16 -22.34 -18.70
N THR A 265 -2.32 -23.01 -19.50
CA THR A 265 -2.47 -23.04 -20.98
C THR A 265 -3.64 -23.89 -21.49
N LYS A 266 -4.10 -24.86 -20.69
CA LYS A 266 -5.24 -25.74 -21.05
C LYS A 266 -6.59 -25.12 -20.74
N ALA A 267 -6.65 -24.08 -19.91
CA ALA A 267 -7.89 -23.42 -19.53
C ALA A 267 -8.62 -22.84 -20.75
N ARG A 268 -9.96 -22.84 -20.67
CA ARG A 268 -10.84 -22.32 -21.74
C ARG A 268 -11.96 -21.49 -21.11
N PRO A 269 -12.44 -20.43 -21.78
CA PRO A 269 -13.61 -19.70 -21.33
C PRO A 269 -14.82 -20.61 -21.17
N LEU A 270 -15.49 -20.51 -20.01
CA LEU A 270 -16.75 -21.21 -19.73
C LEU A 270 -18.00 -20.44 -20.17
N PHE A 271 -17.89 -19.13 -20.39
CA PHE A 271 -18.98 -18.26 -20.83
C PHE A 271 -18.44 -17.02 -21.56
N ASP A 272 -19.32 -16.27 -22.22
CA ASP A 272 -18.94 -15.07 -22.97
C ASP A 272 -18.35 -13.98 -22.05
N GLY A 273 -17.20 -13.44 -22.42
CA GLY A 273 -16.44 -12.48 -21.61
C GLY A 273 -15.62 -13.08 -20.45
N HIS A 274 -15.63 -14.40 -20.26
CA HIS A 274 -14.78 -15.07 -19.27
C HIS A 274 -13.31 -15.06 -19.73
N TYR A 275 -12.44 -14.43 -18.96
CA TYR A 275 -11.02 -14.37 -19.27
C TYR A 275 -10.29 -15.68 -18.88
N GLN A 276 -10.16 -16.58 -19.85
CA GLN A 276 -9.26 -17.73 -19.80
C GLN A 276 -8.73 -17.99 -21.23
N PRO A 277 -7.51 -18.52 -21.40
CA PRO A 277 -6.49 -18.70 -20.38
C PRO A 277 -5.89 -17.37 -19.89
N HIS A 278 -5.47 -17.31 -18.62
CA HIS A 278 -4.54 -16.28 -18.13
C HIS A 278 -3.12 -16.64 -18.57
N LEU A 279 -2.44 -15.74 -19.31
CA LEU A 279 -1.11 -15.99 -19.87
C LEU A 279 -0.20 -14.77 -19.70
N PRO A 280 1.10 -14.97 -19.44
CA PRO A 280 2.08 -13.89 -19.29
C PRO A 280 2.32 -13.17 -20.61
N SER A 281 2.48 -11.84 -20.56
CA SER A 281 2.83 -11.02 -21.72
C SER A 281 4.26 -11.28 -22.21
N ASN A 282 5.16 -11.64 -21.29
CA ASN A 282 6.60 -11.81 -21.55
C ASN A 282 7.02 -13.28 -21.77
N GLY A 283 6.04 -14.19 -21.95
CA GLY A 283 6.28 -15.62 -22.16
C GLY A 283 6.42 -16.44 -20.89
N PHE A 284 6.54 -17.76 -21.05
CA PHE A 284 6.66 -18.71 -19.95
C PHE A 284 8.09 -18.77 -19.42
N TYR A 285 8.24 -19.01 -18.12
CA TYR A 285 9.54 -19.05 -17.46
C TYR A 285 9.74 -20.30 -16.60
N ASP A 286 11.00 -20.56 -16.24
CA ASP A 286 11.39 -21.59 -15.27
C ASP A 286 12.06 -20.92 -14.06
N LEU A 287 11.54 -21.17 -12.85
CA LEU A 287 12.03 -20.51 -11.64
C LEU A 287 13.38 -21.02 -11.11
N ARG A 288 13.98 -22.02 -11.77
CA ARG A 288 15.39 -22.41 -11.55
C ARG A 288 16.35 -21.48 -12.29
N ASP A 289 15.84 -20.61 -13.17
CA ASP A 289 16.65 -19.57 -13.81
C ASP A 289 16.71 -18.34 -12.89
N ARG A 290 17.92 -18.04 -12.41
CA ARG A 290 18.17 -16.85 -11.57
C ARG A 290 17.90 -15.54 -12.31
N HIS A 291 18.05 -15.51 -13.63
CA HIS A 291 17.74 -14.31 -14.41
C HIS A 291 16.26 -13.94 -14.30
N VAL A 292 15.38 -14.94 -14.35
CA VAL A 292 13.93 -14.78 -14.16
C VAL A 292 13.65 -14.22 -12.76
N GLN A 293 14.22 -14.83 -11.72
CA GLN A 293 14.03 -14.34 -10.35
C GLN A 293 14.51 -12.88 -10.20
N HIS A 294 15.68 -12.54 -10.75
CA HIS A 294 16.19 -11.16 -10.71
C HIS A 294 15.31 -10.19 -11.49
N GLN A 295 14.72 -10.59 -12.61
CA GLN A 295 13.77 -9.78 -13.37
C GLN A 295 12.51 -9.51 -12.55
N GLN A 296 11.93 -10.55 -11.96
CA GLN A 296 10.74 -10.41 -11.11
C GLN A 296 11.01 -9.53 -9.89
N ILE A 297 12.19 -9.63 -9.28
CA ILE A 297 12.60 -8.75 -8.18
C ILE A 297 12.67 -7.29 -8.63
N ARG A 298 13.30 -7.01 -9.79
CA ARG A 298 13.37 -5.64 -10.32
C ARG A 298 11.98 -5.08 -10.60
N GLU A 299 11.11 -5.88 -11.20
CA GLU A 299 9.74 -5.48 -11.54
C GLU A 299 8.89 -5.26 -10.28
N ALA A 300 8.98 -6.16 -9.30
CA ALA A 300 8.31 -6.03 -8.00
C ALA A 300 8.70 -4.73 -7.30
N LYS A 301 10.01 -4.46 -7.17
CA LYS A 301 10.51 -3.23 -6.53
C LYS A 301 10.09 -1.97 -7.29
N ALA A 302 10.18 -1.99 -8.63
CA ALA A 302 9.77 -0.87 -9.47
C ALA A 302 8.30 -0.49 -9.29
N HIS A 303 7.44 -1.45 -8.94
CA HIS A 303 6.00 -1.25 -8.76
C HIS A 303 5.54 -1.22 -7.30
N GLY A 304 6.47 -1.15 -6.34
CA GLY A 304 6.17 -0.93 -4.94
C GLY A 304 5.86 -2.17 -4.11
N ILE A 305 6.20 -3.37 -4.59
CA ILE A 305 6.22 -4.58 -3.77
C ILE A 305 7.53 -4.62 -2.98
N ASP A 306 7.42 -4.72 -1.66
CA ASP A 306 8.57 -4.65 -0.74
C ASP A 306 9.12 -6.03 -0.40
N ALA A 307 8.27 -7.06 -0.39
CA ALA A 307 8.67 -8.42 -0.03
C ALA A 307 7.89 -9.51 -0.77
N PHE A 308 8.52 -10.69 -0.89
CA PHE A 308 7.84 -11.92 -1.29
C PHE A 308 7.56 -12.85 -0.11
N CYS A 309 6.37 -13.44 -0.07
CA CYS A 309 6.00 -14.49 0.86
C CYS A 309 5.98 -15.84 0.13
N PHE A 310 7.08 -16.57 0.17
CA PHE A 310 7.21 -17.83 -0.56
C PHE A 310 6.38 -18.93 0.09
N HIS A 311 5.61 -19.66 -0.72
CA HIS A 311 5.02 -20.92 -0.27
C HIS A 311 6.13 -21.92 0.03
N TYR A 312 6.12 -22.44 1.25
CA TYR A 312 7.08 -23.40 1.76
C TYR A 312 6.38 -24.73 2.01
N TYR A 313 6.74 -25.75 1.24
CA TYR A 313 6.17 -27.09 1.33
C TYR A 313 7.11 -28.03 2.08
N TRP A 314 6.66 -28.50 3.23
CA TRP A 314 7.41 -29.39 4.10
C TRP A 314 6.47 -30.40 4.75
N PHE A 315 6.76 -31.69 4.59
CA PHE A 315 5.92 -32.83 4.96
C PHE A 315 6.73 -33.86 5.75
N GLY A 316 6.81 -33.68 7.07
CA GLY A 316 7.43 -34.67 7.96
C GLY A 316 8.89 -35.00 7.61
N GLY A 317 9.67 -33.99 7.21
CA GLY A 317 11.08 -34.12 6.82
C GLY A 317 11.34 -34.11 5.32
N ARG A 318 10.29 -34.18 4.48
CA ARG A 318 10.41 -34.06 3.03
C ARG A 318 9.97 -32.68 2.55
N ARG A 319 10.80 -32.00 1.76
CA ARG A 319 10.41 -30.78 1.05
C ARG A 319 9.97 -31.08 -0.37
N LEU A 320 9.11 -30.24 -0.92
CA LEU A 320 8.75 -30.21 -2.34
C LEU A 320 8.88 -28.78 -2.86
N LEU A 321 9.14 -28.63 -4.16
CA LEU A 321 9.25 -27.33 -4.84
C LEU A 321 10.27 -26.38 -4.17
N GLU A 322 11.26 -26.93 -3.48
CA GLU A 322 12.22 -26.20 -2.66
C GLU A 322 13.23 -25.40 -3.47
N ARG A 323 13.52 -25.86 -4.68
CA ARG A 323 14.67 -25.40 -5.44
C ARG A 323 14.67 -23.88 -5.71
N PRO A 324 13.55 -23.24 -6.14
CA PRO A 324 13.53 -21.79 -6.34
C PRO A 324 13.86 -20.99 -5.08
N VAL A 325 13.28 -21.36 -3.93
CA VAL A 325 13.49 -20.61 -2.68
C VAL A 325 14.88 -20.87 -2.07
N ASP A 326 15.44 -22.07 -2.26
CA ASP A 326 16.81 -22.40 -1.84
C ASP A 326 17.85 -21.68 -2.71
N GLU A 327 17.62 -21.64 -4.03
CA GLU A 327 18.47 -20.88 -4.95
C GLU A 327 18.40 -19.37 -4.66
N PHE A 328 17.21 -18.82 -4.40
CA PHE A 328 17.00 -17.44 -3.95
C PHE A 328 17.77 -17.13 -2.66
N LEU A 329 17.71 -18.02 -1.66
CA LEU A 329 18.44 -17.85 -0.40
C LEU A 329 19.96 -17.83 -0.61
N SER A 330 20.46 -18.69 -1.50
CA SER A 330 21.88 -18.77 -1.85
C SER A 330 22.37 -17.56 -2.64
N ASP A 331 21.48 -16.89 -3.38
CA ASP A 331 21.83 -15.75 -4.22
C ASP A 331 21.76 -14.43 -3.46
N LYS A 332 22.92 -13.91 -3.06
CA LYS A 332 23.00 -12.62 -2.36
C LYS A 332 22.66 -11.41 -3.24
N LYS A 333 22.54 -11.57 -4.56
CA LYS A 333 22.08 -10.53 -5.50
C LYS A 333 20.55 -10.47 -5.62
N ALA A 334 19.82 -11.47 -5.13
CA ALA A 334 18.37 -11.45 -5.09
C ALA A 334 17.88 -10.49 -3.98
N ASP A 335 17.97 -9.19 -4.24
CA ASP A 335 17.85 -8.12 -3.25
C ASP A 335 16.40 -7.64 -3.07
N ILE A 336 15.58 -8.47 -2.43
CA ILE A 336 14.25 -8.14 -1.93
C ILE A 336 14.05 -8.79 -0.56
N GLU A 337 13.25 -8.16 0.31
CA GLU A 337 12.86 -8.82 1.56
C GLU A 337 11.97 -10.04 1.27
N PHE A 338 11.95 -11.00 2.19
CA PHE A 338 11.09 -12.17 2.02
C PHE A 338 10.70 -12.82 3.35
N CYS A 339 9.57 -13.52 3.36
CA CYS A 339 9.16 -14.42 4.43
C CYS A 339 8.64 -15.74 3.85
N LEU A 340 8.25 -16.66 4.72
CA LEU A 340 7.73 -17.98 4.33
C LEU A 340 6.28 -18.15 4.80
N CYS A 341 5.48 -18.82 3.96
CA CYS A 341 4.16 -19.34 4.28
C CYS A 341 4.20 -20.87 4.24
N TRP A 342 4.14 -21.51 5.40
CA TRP A 342 4.07 -22.98 5.46
C TRP A 342 2.69 -23.46 5.01
N ALA A 343 2.66 -24.07 3.83
CA ALA A 343 1.48 -24.73 3.26
C ALA A 343 1.29 -26.10 3.92
N ASN A 344 0.84 -26.09 5.19
CA ASN A 344 0.81 -27.25 6.08
C ASN A 344 -0.39 -28.17 5.87
N GLU A 345 -0.80 -28.40 4.62
CA GLU A 345 -1.92 -29.27 4.28
C GLU A 345 -1.49 -30.46 3.42
N ASN A 346 -2.26 -31.55 3.44
CA ASN A 346 -1.97 -32.71 2.62
C ASN A 346 -1.86 -32.33 1.14
N TRP A 347 -0.84 -32.87 0.46
CA TRP A 347 -0.76 -32.81 -0.98
C TRP A 347 -1.71 -33.85 -1.57
N THR A 348 -2.72 -33.41 -2.35
CA THR A 348 -3.79 -34.30 -2.84
C THR A 348 -4.00 -34.16 -4.35
N ARG A 349 -4.61 -35.18 -4.99
CA ARG A 349 -5.07 -35.10 -6.39
C ARG A 349 -6.36 -34.28 -6.57
N ALA A 350 -6.44 -33.10 -5.97
CA ALA A 350 -7.68 -32.30 -6.00
C ALA A 350 -8.00 -31.67 -7.39
N TRP A 351 -7.08 -31.77 -8.36
CA TRP A 351 -7.21 -31.17 -9.70
C TRP A 351 -7.99 -32.04 -10.70
N ASP A 352 -8.19 -33.32 -10.40
CA ASP A 352 -9.02 -34.23 -11.19
C ASP A 352 -10.34 -34.55 -10.44
N ALA A 353 -11.38 -34.87 -11.20
CA ALA A 353 -12.72 -35.09 -10.66
C ALA A 353 -12.87 -36.47 -9.97
N SER A 354 -11.78 -37.21 -9.73
CA SER A 354 -11.77 -38.59 -9.25
C SER A 354 -10.89 -38.74 -8.01
N GLU A 355 -11.54 -38.61 -6.84
CA GLU A 355 -11.07 -38.98 -5.50
C GLU A 355 -9.93 -38.13 -4.88
N ARG A 356 -10.09 -37.85 -3.58
CA ARG A 356 -9.13 -37.16 -2.71
C ARG A 356 -7.97 -38.09 -2.33
N GLU A 357 -7.24 -38.60 -3.32
CA GLU A 357 -6.03 -39.37 -3.05
C GLU A 357 -4.97 -38.43 -2.44
N ILE A 358 -4.48 -38.78 -1.25
CA ILE A 358 -3.36 -38.09 -0.61
C ILE A 358 -2.08 -38.60 -1.26
N LEU A 359 -1.39 -37.72 -1.98
CA LEU A 359 -0.10 -38.01 -2.63
C LEU A 359 1.06 -37.89 -1.65
N ILE A 360 1.01 -36.88 -0.77
CA ILE A 360 1.91 -36.74 0.39
C ILE A 360 1.09 -36.28 1.60
N GLU A 361 1.19 -37.02 2.68
CA GLU A 361 0.51 -36.73 3.94
C GLU A 361 1.30 -35.71 4.77
N GLN A 362 0.58 -34.75 5.36
CA GLN A 362 1.12 -33.88 6.40
C GLN A 362 0.96 -34.55 7.76
N THR A 363 2.09 -34.84 8.40
CA THR A 363 2.12 -35.44 9.74
C THR A 363 2.61 -34.46 10.78
N TYR A 364 2.08 -34.58 12.00
CA TYR A 364 2.41 -33.72 13.14
C TYR A 364 2.89 -34.57 14.32
N SER A 365 4.03 -34.19 14.89
CA SER A 365 4.58 -34.80 16.10
C SER A 365 5.53 -33.79 16.78
N PRO A 366 5.83 -33.93 18.08
CA PRO A 366 6.82 -33.07 18.73
C PRO A 366 8.19 -33.09 18.04
N LYS A 367 8.56 -34.23 17.42
CA LYS A 367 9.79 -34.32 16.62
C LYS A 367 9.66 -33.50 15.33
N ASN A 368 8.56 -33.65 14.60
CA ASN A 368 8.31 -32.89 13.36
C ASN A 368 8.29 -31.38 13.61
N ASP A 369 7.76 -30.94 14.75
CA ASP A 369 7.77 -29.53 15.12
C ASP A 369 9.20 -28.98 15.20
N ILE A 370 10.12 -29.76 15.78
CA ILE A 370 11.55 -29.41 15.88
C ILE A 370 12.23 -29.49 14.52
N ASP A 371 12.04 -30.58 13.78
CA ASP A 371 12.65 -30.75 12.45
C ASP A 371 12.21 -29.65 11.47
N PHE A 372 10.94 -29.22 11.54
CA PHE A 372 10.40 -28.15 10.72
C PHE A 372 11.02 -26.80 11.08
N ILE A 373 11.03 -26.42 12.36
CA ILE A 373 11.58 -25.10 12.74
C ILE A 373 13.10 -25.05 12.52
N GLU A 374 13.79 -26.18 12.68
CA GLU A 374 15.21 -26.33 12.34
C GLU A 374 15.46 -26.07 10.85
N SER A 375 14.61 -26.59 9.96
CA SER A 375 14.76 -26.38 8.52
C SER A 375 14.56 -24.91 8.09
N LEU A 376 14.02 -24.06 8.97
CA LEU A 376 13.85 -22.62 8.74
C LEU A 376 15.05 -21.77 9.19
N LEU A 377 15.98 -22.31 10.00
CA LEU A 377 17.11 -21.54 10.54
C LEU A 377 17.96 -20.84 9.47
N PRO A 378 18.30 -21.46 8.31
CA PRO A 378 19.07 -20.77 7.27
C PRO A 378 18.36 -19.52 6.74
N PHE A 379 17.03 -19.58 6.62
CA PHE A 379 16.21 -18.45 6.16
C PHE A 379 16.11 -17.38 7.24
N PHE A 380 15.81 -17.76 8.49
CA PHE A 380 15.73 -16.84 9.62
C PHE A 380 17.04 -16.10 9.92
N ARG A 381 18.19 -16.63 9.48
CA ARG A 381 19.49 -15.96 9.61
C ARG A 381 19.82 -15.02 8.45
N ASP A 382 19.09 -15.09 7.33
CA ASP A 382 19.35 -14.20 6.20
C ASP A 382 18.94 -12.77 6.56
N ARG A 383 19.80 -11.80 6.21
CA ARG A 383 19.58 -10.38 6.48
C ARG A 383 18.33 -9.82 5.79
N ARG A 384 17.92 -10.44 4.68
CA ARG A 384 16.73 -10.05 3.91
C ARG A 384 15.43 -10.62 4.47
N TYR A 385 15.50 -11.49 5.48
CA TYR A 385 14.29 -12.09 6.03
C TYR A 385 13.42 -11.02 6.71
N LEU A 386 12.16 -10.92 6.32
CA LEU A 386 11.22 -9.94 6.82
C LEU A 386 11.01 -10.13 8.33
N ARG A 387 11.14 -9.02 9.06
CA ARG A 387 11.00 -8.99 10.51
C ARG A 387 9.97 -7.97 10.95
N VAL A 388 9.23 -8.33 11.99
CA VAL A 388 8.31 -7.44 12.69
C VAL A 388 8.80 -7.32 14.13
N ASP A 389 9.09 -6.11 14.58
CA ASP A 389 9.70 -5.84 15.89
C ASP A 389 11.01 -6.64 16.11
N GLY A 390 11.80 -6.81 15.04
CA GLY A 390 13.05 -7.58 15.03
C GLY A 390 12.87 -9.11 14.95
N LYS A 391 11.65 -9.63 15.06
CA LYS A 391 11.33 -11.06 15.05
C LYS A 391 11.07 -11.54 13.63
N PRO A 392 11.65 -12.67 13.17
CA PRO A 392 11.38 -13.20 11.84
C PRO A 392 9.90 -13.62 11.74
N LEU A 393 9.25 -13.19 10.65
CA LEU A 393 7.83 -13.45 10.40
C LEU A 393 7.64 -14.80 9.70
N LEU A 394 6.80 -15.67 10.26
CA LEU A 394 6.40 -16.94 9.64
C LEU A 394 4.88 -17.03 9.55
N VAL A 395 4.36 -17.25 8.34
CA VAL A 395 2.94 -17.53 8.11
C VAL A 395 2.69 -19.04 8.16
N VAL A 396 1.64 -19.47 8.84
CA VAL A 396 1.14 -20.86 8.81
C VAL A 396 -0.25 -20.87 8.18
N TYR A 397 -0.43 -21.66 7.11
CA TYR A 397 -1.62 -21.60 6.27
C TYR A 397 -2.89 -22.18 6.92
N ARG A 398 -2.75 -23.27 7.69
CA ARG A 398 -3.84 -23.97 8.39
C ARG A 398 -3.45 -24.36 9.81
N PRO A 399 -3.22 -23.39 10.71
CA PRO A 399 -2.86 -23.69 12.10
C PRO A 399 -3.89 -24.59 12.82
N GLN A 400 -5.16 -24.57 12.39
CA GLN A 400 -6.23 -25.46 12.87
C GLN A 400 -6.02 -26.96 12.61
N GLN A 401 -5.03 -27.34 11.80
CA GLN A 401 -4.66 -28.74 11.59
C GLN A 401 -3.59 -29.25 12.56
N ILE A 402 -2.92 -28.34 13.28
CA ILE A 402 -1.92 -28.70 14.28
C ILE A 402 -2.66 -29.24 15.53
N PRO A 403 -2.37 -30.47 16.01
CA PRO A 403 -3.11 -31.07 17.11
C PRO A 403 -3.04 -30.30 18.44
N ASP A 404 -1.85 -29.82 18.81
CA ASP A 404 -1.63 -28.96 19.98
C ASP A 404 -0.79 -27.73 19.57
N PRO A 405 -1.45 -26.71 19.00
CA PRO A 405 -0.78 -25.55 18.43
C PRO A 405 -0.04 -24.76 19.50
N ALA A 406 -0.58 -24.64 20.72
CA ALA A 406 0.08 -23.94 21.81
C ALA A 406 1.39 -24.62 22.22
N ALA A 407 1.42 -25.96 22.28
CA ALA A 407 2.65 -26.69 22.57
C ALA A 407 3.66 -26.62 21.41
N THR A 408 3.20 -26.66 20.16
CA THR A 408 4.05 -26.48 18.97
C THR A 408 4.70 -25.10 18.97
N VAL A 409 3.94 -24.02 19.21
CA VAL A 409 4.47 -22.66 19.31
C VAL A 409 5.52 -22.53 20.41
N ARG A 410 5.29 -23.12 21.59
CA ARG A 410 6.30 -23.11 22.67
C ARG A 410 7.59 -23.80 22.24
N ARG A 411 7.51 -24.99 21.63
CA ARG A 411 8.67 -25.72 21.11
C ARG A 411 9.44 -24.90 20.10
N TRP A 412 8.75 -24.26 19.14
CA TRP A 412 9.40 -23.41 18.14
C TRP A 412 10.13 -22.22 18.75
N ARG A 413 9.49 -21.48 19.67
CA ARG A 413 10.13 -20.34 20.35
C ARG A 413 11.32 -20.76 21.20
N GLU A 414 11.20 -21.85 21.96
CA GLU A 414 12.30 -22.40 22.75
C GLU A 414 13.48 -22.82 21.86
N PHE A 415 13.21 -23.53 20.77
CA PHE A 415 14.23 -23.94 19.82
C PHE A 415 14.93 -22.75 19.16
N CYS A 416 14.18 -21.74 18.69
CA CYS A 416 14.72 -20.52 18.09
C CYS A 416 15.59 -19.72 19.06
N ARG A 417 15.18 -19.58 20.32
CA ARG A 417 15.99 -18.95 21.37
C ARG A 417 17.29 -19.72 21.63
N GLY A 418 17.21 -21.04 21.75
CA GLY A 418 18.37 -21.91 21.95
C GLY A 418 19.38 -21.88 20.80
N ASN A 419 18.94 -21.53 19.59
CA ASN A 419 19.76 -21.50 18.36
C ASN A 419 20.16 -20.09 17.88
N GLY A 420 20.01 -19.07 18.75
CA GLY A 420 20.45 -17.71 18.48
C GLY A 420 19.56 -16.89 17.53
N ILE A 421 18.34 -17.34 17.24
CA ILE A 421 17.36 -16.58 16.45
C ILE A 421 16.59 -15.58 17.33
N GLY A 422 16.36 -15.93 18.60
CA GLY A 422 15.54 -15.15 19.52
C GLY A 422 14.05 -15.50 19.39
N GLU A 423 13.19 -14.51 19.61
CA GLU A 423 11.73 -14.65 19.44
C GLU A 423 11.34 -14.61 17.96
N ILE A 424 10.23 -15.27 17.62
CA ILE A 424 9.67 -15.33 16.26
C ILE A 424 8.26 -14.73 16.23
N HIS A 425 7.86 -14.15 15.09
CA HIS A 425 6.53 -13.57 14.89
C HIS A 425 5.66 -14.51 14.07
N LEU A 426 4.72 -15.18 14.72
CA LEU A 426 3.88 -16.21 14.11
C LEU A 426 2.56 -15.63 13.63
N VAL A 427 2.26 -15.86 12.35
CA VAL A 427 1.06 -15.33 11.69
C VAL A 427 0.17 -16.48 11.22
N ALA A 428 -1.08 -16.49 11.66
CA ALA A 428 -2.07 -17.46 11.24
C ALA A 428 -2.81 -16.98 10.00
N ALA A 429 -2.81 -17.74 8.91
CA ALA A 429 -3.70 -17.45 7.80
C ALA A 429 -5.16 -17.69 8.22
N LEU A 430 -6.02 -16.71 7.97
CA LEU A 430 -7.44 -16.76 8.29
C LEU A 430 -8.20 -17.46 7.15
N THR A 431 -8.04 -18.78 7.07
CA THR A 431 -8.56 -19.62 5.98
C THR A 431 -9.52 -20.68 6.51
N HIS A 432 -10.34 -21.26 5.62
CA HIS A 432 -11.11 -22.48 5.91
C HIS A 432 -11.99 -22.44 7.17
N GLY A 433 -12.67 -21.31 7.41
CA GLY A 433 -13.51 -21.08 8.58
C GLY A 433 -12.76 -20.60 9.82
N ASN A 434 -11.42 -20.56 9.80
CA ASN A 434 -10.64 -19.97 10.87
C ASN A 434 -10.67 -18.44 10.80
N THR A 435 -11.04 -17.79 11.90
CA THR A 435 -11.14 -16.32 12.03
C THR A 435 -10.34 -15.77 13.24
N SER A 436 -9.55 -16.63 13.89
CA SER A 436 -8.77 -16.27 15.07
C SER A 436 -7.36 -16.87 15.00
N PHE A 437 -6.42 -16.16 15.59
CA PHE A 437 -5.02 -16.56 15.70
C PHE A 437 -4.63 -16.79 17.18
N GLU A 438 -5.31 -16.10 18.08
CA GLU A 438 -5.03 -16.04 19.51
C GLU A 438 -5.11 -17.42 20.17
N HIS A 439 -6.11 -18.23 19.80
CA HIS A 439 -6.29 -19.57 20.38
C HIS A 439 -5.21 -20.58 19.98
N PHE A 440 -4.46 -20.30 18.91
CA PHE A 440 -3.31 -21.10 18.50
C PHE A 440 -2.01 -20.67 19.22
N GLY A 441 -2.03 -19.57 19.98
CA GLY A 441 -0.84 -18.97 20.56
C GLY A 441 0.00 -18.14 19.57
N PHE A 442 -0.58 -17.77 18.43
CA PHE A 442 0.08 -16.97 17.39
C PHE A 442 0.04 -15.47 17.74
N ASP A 443 0.90 -14.68 17.11
CA ASP A 443 1.06 -13.24 17.39
C ASP A 443 0.13 -12.36 16.54
N ALA A 444 -0.24 -12.84 15.35
CA ALA A 444 -1.08 -12.11 14.41
C ALA A 444 -1.91 -13.06 13.52
N GLY A 445 -2.90 -12.50 12.84
CA GLY A 445 -3.60 -13.13 11.72
C GLY A 445 -3.24 -12.47 10.39
N VAL A 446 -3.44 -13.16 9.27
CA VAL A 446 -3.43 -12.56 7.92
C VAL A 446 -4.67 -12.98 7.17
N GLU A 447 -5.37 -12.00 6.58
CA GLU A 447 -6.49 -12.24 5.69
C GLU A 447 -6.01 -12.96 4.42
N PHE A 448 -6.79 -13.92 3.93
CA PHE A 448 -6.44 -14.71 2.75
C PHE A 448 -7.67 -14.85 1.83
N PRO A 449 -8.18 -13.75 1.25
CA PRO A 449 -9.33 -13.80 0.36
C PRO A 449 -9.04 -14.69 -0.87
N PRO A 450 -10.07 -15.35 -1.45
CA PRO A 450 -11.50 -15.25 -1.13
C PRO A 450 -11.99 -16.18 -0.01
N HIS A 451 -11.11 -16.77 0.82
CA HIS A 451 -11.56 -17.60 1.95
C HIS A 451 -12.48 -16.83 2.89
N ASN A 452 -13.32 -17.53 3.67
CA ASN A 452 -14.23 -16.92 4.65
C ASN A 452 -15.17 -15.83 4.09
N CYS A 453 -15.33 -15.76 2.77
CA CYS A 453 -16.23 -14.82 2.12
C CYS A 453 -17.66 -15.37 2.08
N LEU A 454 -18.64 -14.54 2.46
CA LEU A 454 -20.05 -14.89 2.54
C LEU A 454 -20.88 -13.94 1.66
N VAL A 455 -20.55 -13.92 0.37
CA VAL A 455 -21.22 -13.07 -0.61
C VAL A 455 -22.13 -13.87 -1.55
N LYS A 456 -22.97 -13.17 -2.30
CA LYS A 456 -23.92 -13.80 -3.22
C LYS A 456 -23.18 -14.57 -4.33
N ASN A 457 -23.65 -15.78 -4.62
CA ASN A 457 -23.26 -16.52 -5.82
C ASN A 457 -24.12 -16.08 -7.01
N TYR A 458 -23.47 -15.60 -8.07
CA TYR A 458 -24.05 -15.09 -9.32
C TYR A 458 -24.00 -16.10 -10.46
N ALA A 459 -23.55 -17.33 -10.24
CA ALA A 459 -23.39 -18.32 -11.32
C ALA A 459 -24.67 -18.55 -12.12
N SER A 460 -25.83 -18.61 -11.46
CA SER A 460 -27.14 -18.76 -12.14
C SER A 460 -27.51 -17.58 -13.04
N ASP A 461 -26.95 -16.40 -12.75
CA ASP A 461 -27.23 -15.14 -13.44
C ASP A 461 -26.31 -14.95 -14.66
N LEU A 462 -25.27 -15.78 -14.85
CA LEU A 462 -24.36 -15.73 -15.99
C LEU A 462 -24.98 -16.38 -17.25
N PRO A 463 -24.94 -15.70 -18.42
CA PRO A 463 -25.30 -16.31 -19.69
C PRO A 463 -24.23 -17.33 -20.12
N GLY A 464 -24.62 -18.46 -20.73
CA GLY A 464 -23.68 -19.38 -21.37
C GLY A 464 -22.90 -20.34 -20.46
N ILE A 465 -22.88 -20.15 -19.13
CA ILE A 465 -22.14 -21.04 -18.19
C ILE A 465 -22.68 -22.49 -18.11
N GLY A 466 -23.76 -22.79 -18.84
CA GLY A 466 -24.38 -24.10 -18.93
C GLY A 466 -25.15 -24.52 -17.68
N SER A 467 -26.05 -25.51 -17.81
CA SER A 467 -26.65 -26.22 -16.68
C SER A 467 -25.76 -27.35 -16.13
N THR A 468 -24.58 -27.55 -16.72
CA THR A 468 -23.67 -28.69 -16.48
C THR A 468 -22.45 -28.34 -15.63
N THR A 469 -22.24 -27.08 -15.23
CA THR A 469 -21.17 -26.69 -14.31
C THR A 469 -21.74 -26.14 -13.00
N GLU A 470 -21.42 -26.77 -11.88
CA GLU A 470 -21.75 -26.33 -10.51
C GLU A 470 -20.79 -25.20 -10.06
N ALA A 471 -20.46 -24.27 -10.97
CA ALA A 471 -19.52 -23.18 -10.72
C ALA A 471 -20.04 -22.23 -9.62
N VAL A 472 -19.11 -21.61 -8.92
CA VAL A 472 -19.36 -20.50 -7.99
C VAL A 472 -18.83 -19.24 -8.64
N ALA A 473 -19.70 -18.27 -8.88
CA ALA A 473 -19.31 -16.96 -9.42
C ALA A 473 -19.58 -15.88 -8.38
N LEU A 474 -18.56 -15.19 -7.90
CA LEU A 474 -18.67 -14.11 -6.92
C LEU A 474 -18.32 -12.78 -7.59
N LYS A 475 -18.80 -11.64 -7.08
CA LYS A 475 -18.37 -10.32 -7.57
C LYS A 475 -17.21 -9.78 -6.76
N PHE A 476 -16.21 -9.22 -7.44
CA PHE A 476 -15.05 -8.61 -6.80
C PHE A 476 -15.44 -7.53 -5.77
N ASN A 477 -16.35 -6.63 -6.12
CA ASN A 477 -16.82 -5.57 -5.22
C ASN A 477 -17.43 -6.12 -3.92
N ASP A 478 -18.23 -7.18 -3.99
CA ASP A 478 -18.88 -7.73 -2.79
C ASP A 478 -17.82 -8.32 -1.84
N ILE A 479 -16.79 -8.97 -2.39
CA ILE A 479 -15.66 -9.51 -1.63
C ILE A 479 -14.87 -8.36 -1.01
N ALA A 480 -14.43 -7.39 -1.83
CA ALA A 480 -13.64 -6.24 -1.38
C ALA A 480 -14.38 -5.46 -0.28
N THR A 481 -15.67 -5.18 -0.47
CA THR A 481 -16.51 -4.50 0.52
C THR A 481 -16.60 -5.27 1.83
N GLN A 482 -16.78 -6.60 1.79
CA GLN A 482 -16.81 -7.41 3.00
C GLN A 482 -15.48 -7.30 3.77
N TYR A 483 -14.35 -7.47 3.09
CA TYR A 483 -13.03 -7.42 3.69
C TYR A 483 -12.67 -6.01 4.24
N LEU A 484 -13.02 -4.95 3.50
CA LEU A 484 -12.82 -3.56 3.93
C LEU A 484 -13.70 -3.18 5.14
N SER A 485 -14.81 -3.89 5.36
CA SER A 485 -15.70 -3.67 6.52
C SER A 485 -15.12 -4.18 7.84
N HIS A 486 -14.12 -5.07 7.82
CA HIS A 486 -13.48 -5.55 9.04
C HIS A 486 -12.72 -4.42 9.75
N ASP A 487 -12.89 -4.33 11.08
CA ASP A 487 -12.16 -3.41 11.96
C ASP A 487 -11.09 -4.17 12.75
N TYR A 488 -9.83 -3.80 12.54
CA TYR A 488 -8.68 -4.44 13.17
C TYR A 488 -7.91 -3.55 14.14
N ARG A 489 -8.48 -2.42 14.58
CA ARG A 489 -7.83 -1.53 15.57
C ARG A 489 -7.46 -2.22 16.89
N LYS A 490 -8.22 -3.25 17.28
CA LYS A 490 -8.02 -3.99 18.54
C LYS A 490 -7.39 -5.38 18.37
N ARG A 491 -7.14 -5.83 17.15
CA ARG A 491 -6.62 -7.17 16.85
C ARG A 491 -5.54 -7.09 15.80
N ARG A 492 -4.39 -7.71 16.02
CA ARG A 492 -3.26 -7.70 15.08
C ARG A 492 -3.53 -8.63 13.89
N VAL A 493 -4.33 -8.17 12.95
CA VAL A 493 -4.61 -8.85 11.67
C VAL A 493 -4.05 -8.00 10.53
N TYR A 494 -3.20 -8.60 9.71
CA TYR A 494 -2.71 -8.03 8.48
C TYR A 494 -3.76 -8.17 7.39
N ARG A 495 -4.03 -7.06 6.69
CA ARG A 495 -5.02 -7.04 5.62
C ARG A 495 -4.49 -7.79 4.40
N GLY A 496 -5.40 -8.44 3.70
CA GLY A 496 -5.11 -9.30 2.57
C GLY A 496 -6.08 -9.04 1.42
N LEU A 497 -5.58 -9.01 0.20
CA LEU A 497 -6.40 -8.82 -1.01
C LEU A 497 -5.80 -9.57 -2.21
N PHE A 498 -6.50 -9.55 -3.35
CA PHE A 498 -6.04 -10.14 -4.60
C PHE A 498 -6.42 -9.29 -5.84
N PRO A 499 -5.66 -9.38 -6.95
CA PRO A 499 -5.96 -8.64 -8.19
C PRO A 499 -7.14 -9.25 -8.97
N SER A 500 -7.19 -10.57 -9.04
CA SER A 500 -8.26 -11.37 -9.65
C SER A 500 -8.22 -12.80 -9.08
N TRP A 501 -9.26 -13.59 -9.36
CA TRP A 501 -9.32 -14.99 -8.94
C TRP A 501 -10.20 -15.82 -9.87
N ASP A 502 -9.64 -16.89 -10.41
CA ASP A 502 -10.29 -17.88 -11.25
C ASP A 502 -9.51 -19.22 -11.27
N ASN A 503 -10.02 -20.25 -10.59
CA ASN A 503 -9.34 -21.55 -10.53
C ASN A 503 -9.88 -22.59 -11.54
N THR A 504 -10.50 -22.16 -12.63
CA THR A 504 -11.03 -23.06 -13.67
C THR A 504 -9.93 -23.84 -14.40
N ALA A 505 -8.71 -23.29 -14.49
CA ALA A 505 -7.56 -24.00 -15.03
C ALA A 505 -7.18 -25.25 -14.21
N ARG A 506 -7.45 -25.20 -12.90
CA ARG A 506 -7.17 -26.24 -11.91
C ARG A 506 -8.37 -27.15 -11.65
N ARG A 507 -9.61 -26.66 -11.81
CA ARG A 507 -10.84 -27.37 -11.42
C ARG A 507 -11.82 -27.53 -12.58
N LYS A 508 -12.03 -28.80 -12.97
CA LYS A 508 -13.05 -29.18 -13.97
C LYS A 508 -14.48 -29.11 -13.40
N THR A 509 -14.64 -29.37 -12.10
CA THR A 509 -15.93 -29.32 -11.40
C THR A 509 -15.88 -28.26 -10.30
N ASN A 510 -16.97 -27.51 -10.18
CA ASN A 510 -17.22 -26.50 -9.14
C ASN A 510 -16.09 -25.46 -9.00
N PRO A 511 -15.62 -24.85 -10.11
CA PRO A 511 -14.61 -23.81 -10.02
C PRO A 511 -15.17 -22.56 -9.32
N LEU A 512 -14.28 -21.81 -8.69
CA LEU A 512 -14.55 -20.48 -8.15
C LEU A 512 -14.04 -19.43 -9.14
N ILE A 513 -14.94 -18.56 -9.58
CA ILE A 513 -14.72 -17.49 -10.53
C ILE A 513 -15.07 -16.17 -9.85
N VAL A 514 -14.14 -15.23 -9.76
CA VAL A 514 -14.41 -13.88 -9.27
C VAL A 514 -14.56 -12.93 -10.46
N LEU A 515 -15.78 -12.47 -10.65
CA LEU A 515 -16.18 -11.55 -11.70
C LEU A 515 -15.66 -10.14 -11.40
N ASP A 516 -15.32 -9.40 -12.46
CA ASP A 516 -14.88 -8.00 -12.40
C ASP A 516 -13.53 -7.76 -11.67
N GLY A 517 -12.67 -8.78 -11.55
CA GLY A 517 -11.26 -8.57 -11.18
C GLY A 517 -10.49 -7.89 -12.32
N ASN A 518 -10.18 -6.60 -12.14
CA ASN A 518 -9.51 -5.76 -13.12
C ASN A 518 -8.64 -4.70 -12.42
N PRO A 519 -7.68 -4.06 -13.12
CA PRO A 519 -6.76 -3.11 -12.51
C PRO A 519 -7.40 -1.99 -11.69
N ASP A 520 -8.49 -1.38 -12.17
CA ASP A 520 -9.13 -0.25 -11.49
C ASP A 520 -9.78 -0.69 -10.16
N ASN A 521 -10.48 -1.83 -10.17
CA ASN A 521 -11.11 -2.39 -8.98
C ASN A 521 -10.07 -2.87 -7.97
N TYR A 522 -8.98 -3.48 -8.45
CA TYR A 522 -7.85 -3.86 -7.61
C TYR A 522 -7.17 -2.64 -6.98
N GLU A 523 -6.89 -1.59 -7.77
CA GLU A 523 -6.29 -0.34 -7.27
C GLU A 523 -7.12 0.25 -6.14
N ARG A 524 -8.44 0.29 -6.32
CA ARG A 524 -9.36 0.79 -5.30
C ARG A 524 -9.27 -0.02 -4.01
N TRP A 525 -9.39 -1.36 -4.09
CA TRP A 525 -9.32 -2.20 -2.90
C TRP A 525 -7.96 -2.06 -2.19
N LEU A 526 -6.86 -2.07 -2.95
CA LEU A 526 -5.53 -1.88 -2.41
C LEU A 526 -5.40 -0.52 -1.71
N ASN A 527 -5.81 0.58 -2.35
CA ASN A 527 -5.73 1.91 -1.76
C ASN A 527 -6.53 2.02 -0.46
N GLU A 528 -7.79 1.57 -0.44
CA GLU A 528 -8.63 1.62 0.77
C GLU A 528 -8.08 0.71 1.89
N ALA A 529 -7.54 -0.47 1.55
CA ALA A 529 -6.90 -1.36 2.52
C ALA A 529 -5.62 -0.74 3.10
N SER A 530 -4.86 -0.01 2.27
CA SER A 530 -3.66 0.72 2.67
C SER A 530 -3.98 1.88 3.60
N GLU A 531 -4.96 2.72 3.26
CA GLU A 531 -5.42 3.82 4.12
C GLU A 531 -5.88 3.32 5.49
N LYS A 532 -6.66 2.24 5.52
CA LYS A 532 -7.06 1.59 6.76
C LYS A 532 -5.86 1.06 7.54
N THR A 533 -4.93 0.38 6.89
CA THR A 533 -3.73 -0.15 7.56
C THR A 533 -2.91 0.98 8.19
N ILE A 534 -2.72 2.09 7.49
CA ILE A 534 -2.01 3.27 7.99
C ILE A 534 -2.72 3.85 9.22
N ALA A 535 -4.05 3.94 9.18
CA ALA A 535 -4.87 4.48 10.27
C ALA A 535 -4.98 3.55 11.49
N GLU A 536 -4.83 2.24 11.27
CA GLU A 536 -5.08 1.21 12.30
C GLU A 536 -3.79 0.64 12.92
N ARG A 537 -2.61 0.95 12.38
CA ARG A 537 -1.32 0.32 12.77
C ARG A 537 -0.18 1.31 12.98
N ASP A 538 0.69 0.95 13.92
CA ASP A 538 1.98 1.57 14.11
C ASP A 538 2.89 1.37 12.88
N PRO A 539 3.79 2.32 12.57
CA PRO A 539 4.62 2.27 11.36
C PRO A 539 5.37 0.94 11.11
N ASN A 540 5.90 0.30 12.15
CA ASN A 540 6.64 -0.97 12.01
C ASN A 540 5.73 -2.21 11.83
N ASP A 541 4.40 -2.04 11.87
CA ASP A 541 3.40 -3.10 11.79
C ASP A 541 2.40 -2.89 10.62
N ARG A 542 2.72 -1.97 9.70
CA ARG A 542 1.89 -1.67 8.52
C ARG A 542 2.23 -2.66 7.40
N LEU A 543 1.62 -3.83 7.42
CA LEU A 543 1.78 -4.84 6.36
C LEU A 543 0.44 -5.09 5.66
N VAL A 544 0.47 -5.12 4.32
CA VAL A 544 -0.65 -5.56 3.48
C VAL A 544 -0.16 -6.70 2.59
N PHE A 545 -0.87 -7.82 2.63
CA PHE A 545 -0.56 -8.99 1.82
C PHE A 545 -1.38 -8.99 0.53
N ILE A 546 -0.73 -9.33 -0.57
CA ILE A 546 -1.35 -9.43 -1.89
C ILE A 546 -1.18 -10.86 -2.37
N ASN A 547 -2.30 -11.57 -2.51
CA ASN A 547 -2.34 -12.86 -3.15
C ASN A 547 -2.67 -12.63 -4.64
N ALA A 548 -1.78 -12.84 -5.60
CA ALA A 548 -0.38 -13.27 -5.48
C ALA A 548 0.49 -12.53 -6.50
N TRP A 549 1.81 -12.73 -6.42
CA TRP A 549 2.74 -12.40 -7.50
C TRP A 549 2.37 -13.19 -8.77
N ASN A 550 2.27 -14.52 -8.67
CA ASN A 550 2.29 -15.43 -9.83
C ASN A 550 1.43 -16.71 -9.72
N GLU A 551 0.23 -16.68 -9.12
CA GLU A 551 -0.68 -17.84 -9.10
C GLU A 551 -1.49 -17.95 -10.42
N TRP A 552 -0.78 -18.26 -11.50
CA TRP A 552 -1.31 -18.23 -12.88
C TRP A 552 -2.51 -19.16 -13.13
N ALA A 553 -2.53 -20.38 -12.60
CA ALA A 553 -3.68 -21.28 -12.79
C ALA A 553 -4.86 -20.99 -11.85
N GLU A 554 -4.74 -19.98 -10.99
CA GLU A 554 -5.85 -19.37 -10.26
C GLU A 554 -6.19 -17.98 -10.80
N GLY A 555 -5.63 -17.58 -11.95
CA GLY A 555 -5.84 -16.24 -12.50
C GLY A 555 -5.54 -15.13 -11.49
N CYS A 556 -4.65 -15.40 -10.54
CA CYS A 556 -4.41 -14.59 -9.34
C CYS A 556 -2.95 -14.11 -9.35
N HIS A 557 -2.64 -13.15 -10.22
CA HIS A 557 -1.27 -12.71 -10.47
C HIS A 557 -1.19 -11.18 -10.58
N LEU A 558 -0.10 -10.63 -10.06
CA LEU A 558 0.32 -9.26 -10.32
C LEU A 558 1.14 -9.17 -11.60
N GLU A 559 1.88 -10.23 -11.94
CA GLU A 559 2.68 -10.29 -13.15
C GLU A 559 1.88 -9.92 -14.40
N ALA A 560 2.57 -9.26 -15.33
CA ALA A 560 1.97 -8.72 -16.53
C ALA A 560 1.37 -9.82 -17.41
N ASP A 561 0.10 -9.66 -17.78
CA ASP A 561 -0.63 -10.61 -18.63
C ASP A 561 -0.93 -10.03 -20.02
N ILE A 562 -1.46 -10.88 -20.90
CA ILE A 562 -1.81 -10.48 -22.27
C ILE A 562 -2.97 -9.46 -22.30
N LYS A 563 -3.88 -9.47 -21.32
CA LYS A 563 -5.12 -8.69 -21.39
C LYS A 563 -4.97 -7.26 -20.84
N TYR A 564 -4.31 -7.15 -19.70
CA TYR A 564 -4.13 -5.93 -18.94
C TYR A 564 -2.68 -5.42 -18.99
N GLY A 565 -1.73 -6.20 -19.54
CA GLY A 565 -0.32 -5.82 -19.55
C GLY A 565 0.16 -5.57 -18.12
N ASN A 566 0.77 -4.42 -17.88
CA ASN A 566 1.23 -4.00 -16.56
C ASN A 566 0.12 -3.42 -15.67
N GLY A 567 -1.16 -3.50 -16.05
CA GLY A 567 -2.24 -2.78 -15.36
C GLY A 567 -2.29 -3.00 -13.85
N PHE A 568 -2.12 -4.24 -13.37
CA PHE A 568 -2.08 -4.54 -11.92
C PHE A 568 -0.81 -4.02 -11.24
N LEU A 569 0.34 -4.07 -11.92
CA LEU A 569 1.61 -3.51 -11.44
C LEU A 569 1.53 -1.98 -11.35
N ASP A 570 1.03 -1.32 -12.39
CA ASP A 570 0.85 0.13 -12.41
C ASP A 570 -0.16 0.60 -11.35
N ALA A 571 -1.23 -0.17 -11.11
CA ALA A 571 -2.18 0.06 -10.02
C ALA A 571 -1.50 -0.04 -8.65
N THR A 572 -0.66 -1.07 -8.45
CA THR A 572 0.13 -1.24 -7.22
C THR A 572 1.06 -0.04 -7.01
N TYR A 573 1.75 0.39 -8.07
CA TYR A 573 2.65 1.55 -8.04
C TYR A 573 1.91 2.84 -7.67
N ARG A 574 0.77 3.11 -8.32
CA ARG A 574 -0.06 4.30 -8.01
C ARG A 574 -0.53 4.29 -6.56
N SER A 575 -1.00 3.15 -6.06
CA SER A 575 -1.40 3.02 -4.66
C SER A 575 -0.23 3.24 -3.71
N LYS A 576 0.91 2.57 -3.92
CA LYS A 576 2.12 2.71 -3.11
C LYS A 576 2.61 4.16 -3.02
N ARG A 577 2.54 4.90 -4.13
CA ARG A 577 2.99 6.29 -4.23
C ARG A 577 1.95 7.32 -3.80
N GLY A 578 0.78 6.90 -3.30
CA GLY A 578 -0.32 7.81 -2.94
C GLY A 578 -0.86 8.60 -4.15
N ARG A 579 -0.70 8.05 -5.36
CA ARG A 579 -1.16 8.63 -6.63
C ARG A 579 -2.45 7.98 -7.14
N SER A 580 -3.03 7.07 -6.36
CA SER A 580 -4.27 6.39 -6.72
C SER A 580 -5.40 7.40 -6.90
N ARG A 581 -6.20 7.20 -7.95
CA ARG A 581 -7.41 7.99 -8.23
C ARG A 581 -8.54 7.02 -8.56
N PRO A 582 -9.06 6.29 -7.57
CA PRO A 582 -10.08 5.30 -7.83
C PRO A 582 -11.35 5.99 -8.35
N SER A 583 -12.06 5.33 -9.26
CA SER A 583 -13.39 5.78 -9.70
C SER A 583 -14.37 5.82 -8.52
N ASP A 584 -15.41 6.66 -8.60
CA ASP A 584 -16.42 6.86 -7.54
C ASP A 584 -17.08 5.55 -7.05
N GLY A 585 -17.07 4.48 -7.86
CA GLY A 585 -17.49 3.12 -7.50
C GLY A 585 -16.57 2.04 -8.08
N PHE A 586 -16.76 0.79 -7.62
CA PHE A 586 -16.25 -0.38 -8.32
C PHE A 586 -16.95 -0.53 -9.68
N THR A 587 -16.18 -0.80 -10.72
CA THR A 587 -16.67 -0.98 -12.09
C THR A 587 -17.12 -2.42 -12.31
N SER A 588 -18.09 -2.64 -13.21
CA SER A 588 -18.56 -3.98 -13.57
C SER A 588 -18.73 -4.06 -15.09
N ASN A 589 -17.98 -4.96 -15.71
CA ASN A 589 -18.07 -5.22 -17.15
C ASN A 589 -18.81 -6.55 -17.44
N THR A 590 -19.12 -7.31 -16.40
CA THR A 590 -19.82 -8.58 -16.52
C THR A 590 -21.31 -8.41 -16.82
N ARG A 591 -21.76 -8.95 -17.95
CA ARG A 591 -23.20 -8.98 -18.31
C ARG A 591 -23.92 -10.09 -17.55
N LEU A 592 -24.88 -9.71 -16.71
CA LEU A 592 -25.79 -10.64 -16.02
C LEU A 592 -27.17 -10.66 -16.71
N LYS A 593 -27.87 -11.81 -16.65
CA LYS A 593 -29.25 -11.94 -17.13
C LYS A 593 -30.16 -10.95 -16.39
N SER A 594 -30.98 -10.20 -17.13
CA SER A 594 -31.99 -9.33 -16.52
C SER A 594 -33.08 -10.18 -15.87
N ARG A 595 -33.25 -10.10 -14.55
CA ARG A 595 -34.40 -10.71 -13.88
C ARG A 595 -35.59 -9.78 -13.99
N LYS A 596 -36.68 -10.20 -14.64
CA LYS A 596 -38.02 -9.62 -14.36
C LYS A 596 -38.27 -9.79 -12.86
N LYS A 597 -38.52 -8.70 -12.12
CA LYS A 597 -38.89 -8.73 -10.70
C LYS A 597 -40.05 -9.72 -10.50
N ARG A 598 -39.76 -10.89 -9.93
CA ARG A 598 -40.77 -11.72 -9.27
C ARG A 598 -40.58 -11.51 -7.77
N SER A 599 -41.59 -10.91 -7.16
CA SER A 599 -41.73 -10.78 -5.71
C SER A 599 -41.87 -12.16 -5.08
N GLY A 600 -40.91 -12.56 -4.24
CA GLY A 600 -41.05 -13.72 -3.36
C GLY A 600 -39.74 -14.40 -3.00
N GLY A 601 -39.42 -14.43 -1.70
CA GLY A 601 -38.56 -15.42 -1.07
C GLY A 601 -37.06 -15.10 -1.03
N ILE A 602 -36.54 -14.88 0.18
CA ILE A 602 -35.10 -15.04 0.48
C ILE A 602 -34.80 -16.53 0.33
N GLU A 603 -34.07 -16.94 -0.71
CA GLU A 603 -33.58 -18.31 -0.86
C GLU A 603 -32.07 -18.35 -1.12
N ASN A 604 -31.39 -19.10 -0.25
CA ASN A 604 -30.10 -19.78 -0.38
C ASN A 604 -28.80 -18.94 -0.39
N LEU A 605 -28.44 -18.38 0.77
CA LEU A 605 -27.03 -18.22 1.17
C LEU A 605 -26.43 -19.62 1.39
N ARG A 606 -25.60 -20.11 0.45
CA ARG A 606 -24.80 -21.32 0.67
C ARG A 606 -23.44 -20.91 1.23
N LEU A 607 -23.12 -21.38 2.43
CA LEU A 607 -21.77 -21.33 3.01
C LEU A 607 -20.78 -22.08 2.10
N TRP A 608 -19.75 -21.41 1.60
CA TRP A 608 -18.58 -22.11 1.07
C TRP A 608 -17.69 -22.52 2.26
N ALA A 609 -17.95 -23.71 2.79
CA ALA A 609 -17.09 -24.38 3.76
C ALA A 609 -16.67 -25.72 3.17
N HIS A 610 -15.37 -25.99 3.16
CA HIS A 610 -14.80 -27.25 2.70
C HIS A 610 -15.42 -28.40 3.52
N ARG A 611 -16.26 -29.25 2.90
CA ARG A 611 -16.77 -30.49 3.52
C ARG A 611 -15.62 -31.49 3.60
N SER A 612 -14.81 -31.38 4.65
CA SER A 612 -13.80 -32.37 5.03
C SER A 612 -13.56 -32.32 6.54
N LEU A 613 -14.62 -32.52 7.33
CA LEU A 613 -14.55 -32.86 8.74
C LEU A 613 -15.72 -33.82 9.05
N ARG A 614 -15.50 -35.13 8.89
CA ARG A 614 -16.24 -36.14 9.65
C ARG A 614 -15.26 -36.69 10.68
N GLY A 615 -15.63 -36.55 11.94
CA GLY A 615 -14.86 -37.03 13.08
C GLY A 615 -14.42 -35.89 13.97
N TYR A 616 -15.35 -35.29 14.71
CA TYR A 616 -15.26 -34.80 16.10
C TYR A 616 -16.62 -34.16 16.45
N PRO A 617 -17.24 -34.46 17.60
CA PRO A 617 -18.57 -33.98 17.91
C PRO A 617 -18.51 -32.52 18.37
N ILE A 618 -18.94 -31.59 17.53
CA ILE A 618 -19.25 -30.22 17.95
C ILE A 618 -20.75 -30.18 18.24
N THR A 619 -21.12 -30.16 19.51
CA THR A 619 -22.48 -29.90 19.96
C THR A 619 -22.87 -28.45 19.67
N PHE A 620 -23.66 -28.23 18.63
CA PHE A 620 -24.44 -27.01 18.45
C PHE A 620 -25.92 -27.32 18.70
N ALA A 621 -26.42 -26.93 19.88
CA ALA A 621 -27.84 -26.89 20.17
C ALA A 621 -28.47 -25.71 19.42
N VAL A 622 -29.22 -26.00 18.36
CA VAL A 622 -30.03 -25.02 17.63
C VAL A 622 -31.41 -24.96 18.29
N THR A 623 -31.64 -23.97 19.15
CA THR A 623 -32.99 -23.62 19.63
C THR A 623 -33.74 -22.84 18.54
N ARG A 624 -34.50 -23.56 17.71
CA ARG A 624 -35.67 -23.03 17.02
C ARG A 624 -36.76 -22.68 18.05
N SER A 625 -36.72 -21.52 18.71
CA SER A 625 -37.91 -21.04 19.44
C SER A 625 -38.06 -19.55 19.76
N VAL A 626 -37.27 -18.61 19.22
CA VAL A 626 -37.41 -17.18 19.63
C VAL A 626 -37.86 -16.23 18.50
N TYR A 627 -37.96 -16.67 17.24
CA TYR A 627 -38.36 -15.80 16.13
C TYR A 627 -39.88 -15.80 15.80
N ARG A 628 -40.74 -16.26 16.72
CA ARG A 628 -42.21 -16.34 16.49
C ARG A 628 -43.09 -15.61 17.51
N ALA A 629 -42.53 -14.72 18.33
CA ALA A 629 -43.29 -14.05 19.40
C ALA A 629 -43.35 -12.51 19.35
N LEU A 630 -42.76 -11.85 18.35
CA LEU A 630 -42.84 -10.39 18.24
C LEU A 630 -43.07 -9.97 16.79
N MET A 631 -44.34 -9.78 16.43
CA MET A 631 -44.87 -8.81 15.45
C MET A 631 -46.18 -9.32 14.83
N LYS A 632 -47.30 -9.10 15.52
CA LYS A 632 -48.56 -8.63 14.92
C LYS A 632 -49.48 -8.04 15.99
N PRO A 633 -49.78 -6.74 15.94
CA PRO A 633 -50.98 -6.18 16.54
C PRO A 633 -52.15 -6.18 15.52
N PHE A 634 -53.36 -6.12 16.06
CA PHE A 634 -54.67 -5.88 15.44
C PHE A 634 -55.45 -7.07 14.84
N ARG A 635 -56.51 -7.38 15.62
CA ARG A 635 -57.77 -8.12 15.38
C ARG A 635 -57.71 -9.64 15.35
#